data_AF-A0A1Q6IEK1-F1
#
_entry.id   AF-A0A1Q6IEK1-F1
#
_cell.length_a   1.000
_cell.length_b   1.000
_cell.length_c   1.000
_cell.angle_alpha   90.00
_cell.angle_beta   90.00
_cell.angle_gamma   90.00
#
_symmetry.space_group_name_H-M   'P 1'
#
loop_
_entity.id
_entity.type
_entity.pdbx_description
1 polymer ?
#
loop_
_entity_poly.entity_id
_entity_poly.type
_entity_poly.pdbx_seq_one_letter_code
_entity_poly.pdbx_strand_id
1 'polypeptide(L)'
;MNMDAEELTGSLKKLVMWYKVKELKSKGLNKTQIARCLGINRNTVRKYQSMSESEFMNSQSYRRNYNHKLDPYEDFVHKSLDSHPYLSSSQIRDWLREQYEDFPDVGQKTVYNYVQYIRRKYHISKRVGHGNRQYEKQPDTAYGEYAQVDFGERWMYDKEHHPVKVYFYAIVLCRSRYKYIYFSRSPFTTALTVYAHELSFAYLGGKPKKIIYDQDKVLIVNENLGDVLLTREFHAFVNEQHFQPVFCHLEQERSTAYLGMATKGAALAARAKVLLYAASPLYNGNHDLFELKDEAGNPLINQNYDERKWARAAAAAEEVINTGWYELYTVPVSEETVLPPAEVRSREFPYGCGGIDPYESYRQLFNGAIRDMKDNREFIFYRQFNNAGATGGEDLIDLVKHSYPHNSGWDGWNTNAVSLKQVDAYYMFDGRDKDNASEGYPYHEDGFITADDADSIYKFVNRASEEKYQVSRRFGNREPRFYASISFNGCVWESENAYKNQNGTVDIQNKPCNYYRGGENGKTSSEPEFCPFTGIGLFKYYHPDDTWQTSGAVYQTYKVEPTIRYADVLLWYAEALNELTQEYSFPTYDGRGTVTVSRNVEKMRSAFSQVRFRAGLPDADNYDDAAQFRVTLKRERQIELFAESARYFDLRRWKDAPTEEVGPIKGFNINITSSKREDFYKETVISRVQKRWMDKMYLWPIPKNETDRNVKLQQNPGWER
;
A
#
# COMPACT_ATOMS: atom_id res chain seq x y z
N MET A 1 44.30 23.85 42.82
CA MET A 1 44.77 22.65 42.12
C MET A 1 44.02 22.53 40.80
N ASN A 2 44.64 22.95 39.70
CA ASN A 2 44.15 22.59 38.36
C ASN A 2 44.62 21.17 38.10
N MET A 3 43.71 20.21 38.24
CA MET A 3 43.91 18.83 37.79
C MET A 3 42.91 18.58 36.66
N ASP A 4 43.43 18.21 35.50
CA ASP A 4 42.62 17.76 34.37
C ASP A 4 41.80 16.54 34.78
N ALA A 5 40.49 16.59 34.52
CA ALA A 5 39.52 15.61 35.00
C ALA A 5 39.59 14.24 34.29
N GLU A 6 40.56 14.06 33.40
CA GLU A 6 40.73 12.88 32.56
C GLU A 6 41.69 11.82 33.14
N GLU A 7 42.52 12.15 34.14
CA GLU A 7 43.47 11.19 34.76
C GLU A 7 43.02 10.62 36.13
N LEU A 8 41.80 10.92 36.58
CA LEU A 8 41.32 10.52 37.92
C LEU A 8 40.56 9.19 37.93
N THR A 9 41.02 8.22 38.73
CA THR A 9 40.36 6.92 38.95
C THR A 9 39.01 7.05 39.69
N GLY A 10 38.11 6.09 39.46
CA GLY A 10 36.65 6.19 39.64
C GLY A 10 36.14 6.78 40.97
N SER A 11 36.75 6.44 42.12
CA SER A 11 36.32 6.97 43.42
C SER A 11 36.73 8.44 43.62
N LEU A 12 37.93 8.83 43.18
CA LEU A 12 38.41 10.21 43.29
C LEU A 12 37.58 11.15 42.40
N LYS A 13 37.24 10.72 41.19
CA LYS A 13 36.41 11.49 40.25
C LYS A 13 35.03 11.82 40.84
N LYS A 14 34.43 10.89 41.59
CA LYS A 14 33.14 11.10 42.26
C LYS A 14 33.25 12.08 43.43
N LEU A 15 34.35 12.01 44.19
CA LEU A 15 34.62 12.96 45.27
C LEU A 15 34.78 14.38 44.72
N VAL A 16 35.57 14.54 43.66
CA VAL A 16 35.74 15.83 42.96
C VAL A 16 34.41 16.34 42.44
N MET A 17 33.57 15.48 41.84
CA MET A 17 32.23 15.86 41.37
C MET A 17 31.33 16.33 42.52
N TRP A 18 31.38 15.66 43.68
CA TRP A 18 30.62 16.07 44.87
C TRP A 18 31.07 17.44 45.39
N TYR A 19 32.38 17.68 45.49
CA TYR A 19 32.91 18.99 45.88
C TYR A 19 32.52 20.08 44.89
N LYS A 20 32.56 19.81 43.57
CA LYS A 20 32.19 20.78 42.54
C LYS A 20 30.72 21.17 42.60
N VAL A 21 29.84 20.24 42.98
CA VAL A 21 28.42 20.54 43.27
C VAL A 21 28.28 21.49 44.48
N LYS A 22 29.09 21.30 45.53
CA LYS A 22 29.08 22.18 46.72
C LYS A 22 29.64 23.56 46.39
N GLU A 23 30.72 23.63 45.63
CA GLU A 23 31.36 24.87 45.16
C GLU A 23 30.41 25.70 44.28
N LEU A 24 29.76 25.08 43.29
CA LEU A 24 28.82 25.81 42.42
C LEU A 24 27.58 26.28 43.20
N LYS A 25 27.17 25.54 44.24
CA LYS A 25 26.12 26.00 45.16
C LYS A 25 26.56 27.21 45.97
N SER A 26 27.79 27.23 46.50
CA SER A 26 28.31 28.39 47.25
C SER A 26 28.48 29.62 46.36
N LYS A 27 28.68 29.43 45.05
CA LYS A 27 28.65 30.50 44.03
C LYS A 27 27.24 30.97 43.66
N GLY A 28 26.19 30.47 44.32
CA GLY A 28 24.81 30.94 44.17
C GLY A 28 24.01 30.30 43.02
N LEU A 29 24.54 29.29 42.33
CA LEU A 29 23.82 28.63 41.24
C LEU A 29 22.68 27.76 41.77
N ASN A 30 21.53 27.78 41.09
CA ASN A 30 20.41 26.90 41.42
C ASN A 30 20.65 25.46 40.91
N LYS A 31 19.91 24.50 41.47
CA LYS A 31 20.09 23.06 41.16
C LYS A 31 20.01 22.72 39.67
N THR A 32 19.20 23.46 38.89
CA THR A 32 19.06 23.26 37.45
C THR A 32 20.28 23.76 36.69
N GLN A 33 20.82 24.91 37.08
CA GLN A 33 22.05 25.47 36.51
C GLN A 33 23.25 24.55 36.82
N ILE A 34 23.37 24.06 38.04
CA ILE A 34 24.44 23.14 38.44
C ILE A 34 24.37 21.82 37.66
N ALA A 35 23.18 21.25 37.51
CA ALA A 35 22.96 20.02 36.72
C ALA A 35 23.41 20.20 35.26
N ARG A 36 23.12 21.36 34.66
CA ARG A 36 23.51 21.70 33.30
C ARG A 36 25.02 21.95 33.17
N CYS A 37 25.63 22.66 34.12
CA CYS A 37 27.08 22.94 34.11
C CYS A 37 27.92 21.68 34.27
N LEU A 38 27.47 20.72 35.08
CA LEU A 38 28.23 19.49 35.38
C LEU A 38 27.79 18.27 34.56
N GLY A 39 26.73 18.39 33.75
CA GLY A 39 26.24 17.29 32.93
C GLY A 39 25.67 16.10 33.71
N ILE A 40 25.14 16.34 34.92
CA ILE A 40 24.56 15.30 35.79
C ILE A 40 23.08 15.52 36.06
N ASN A 41 22.33 14.46 36.40
CA ASN A 41 20.90 14.56 36.69
C ASN A 41 20.62 15.50 37.88
N ARG A 42 19.58 16.35 37.78
CA ARG A 42 19.17 17.30 38.82
C ARG A 42 18.86 16.63 40.17
N ASN A 43 18.37 15.38 40.16
CA ASN A 43 18.15 14.61 41.39
C ASN A 43 19.47 14.21 42.06
N THR A 44 20.52 13.94 41.28
CA THR A 44 21.88 13.69 41.79
C THR A 44 22.45 14.94 42.44
N VAL A 45 22.28 16.12 41.82
CA VAL A 45 22.67 17.42 42.41
C VAL A 45 21.94 17.63 43.74
N ARG A 46 20.63 17.39 43.78
CA ARG A 46 19.82 17.50 45.01
C ARG A 46 20.36 16.60 46.12
N LYS A 47 20.67 15.35 45.79
CA LYS A 47 21.22 14.35 46.72
C LYS A 47 22.62 14.74 47.23
N TYR A 48 23.51 15.19 46.36
CA TYR A 48 24.87 15.57 46.76
C TYR A 48 24.86 16.82 47.63
N GLN A 49 23.98 17.78 47.35
CA GLN A 49 23.82 18.96 48.18
C GLN A 49 23.34 18.65 49.60
N SER A 50 22.54 17.60 49.80
CA SER A 50 21.98 17.23 51.11
C SER A 50 22.88 16.32 51.94
N MET A 51 23.95 15.77 51.37
CA MET A 51 24.89 14.88 52.08
C MET A 51 26.07 15.66 52.67
N SER A 52 26.57 15.24 53.82
CA SER A 52 27.91 15.59 54.32
C SER A 52 29.00 14.81 53.59
N GLU A 53 30.26 15.20 53.75
CA GLU A 53 31.39 14.53 53.09
C GLU A 53 31.54 13.08 53.56
N SER A 54 31.45 12.85 54.87
CA SER A 54 31.50 11.53 55.49
C SER A 54 30.32 10.65 55.08
N GLU A 55 29.11 11.22 54.94
CA GLU A 55 27.94 10.51 54.40
C GLU A 55 28.12 10.15 52.92
N PHE A 56 28.72 11.05 52.13
CA PHE A 56 28.97 10.78 50.71
C PHE A 56 30.00 9.67 50.54
N MET A 57 31.13 9.71 51.25
CA MET A 57 32.17 8.67 51.19
C MET A 57 31.67 7.29 51.67
N ASN A 58 30.73 7.26 52.61
CA ASN A 58 30.12 6.01 53.07
C ASN A 58 28.93 5.56 52.21
N SER A 59 28.47 6.39 51.26
CA SER A 59 27.33 6.06 50.42
C SER A 59 27.64 4.95 49.42
N GLN A 60 26.61 4.14 49.13
CA GLN A 60 26.68 3.10 48.09
C GLN A 60 27.01 3.71 46.71
N SER A 61 26.69 4.98 46.48
CA SER A 61 27.03 5.73 45.26
C SER A 61 28.54 5.96 45.10
N TYR A 62 29.27 6.21 46.19
CA TYR A 62 30.72 6.40 46.17
C TYR A 62 31.44 5.09 45.86
N ARG A 63 31.04 4.00 46.54
CA ARG A 63 31.69 2.68 46.43
C ARG A 63 31.38 1.90 45.14
N ARG A 64 30.29 2.19 44.42
CA ARG A 64 29.90 1.46 43.19
C ARG A 64 30.65 1.92 41.95
N ASN A 65 31.65 1.19 41.47
CA ASN A 65 32.06 1.32 40.06
C ASN A 65 31.07 0.55 39.19
N TYR A 66 30.48 1.21 38.19
CA TYR A 66 29.71 0.53 37.16
C TYR A 66 30.65 0.30 35.98
N ASN A 67 30.99 -0.96 35.74
CA ASN A 67 31.53 -1.38 34.45
C ASN A 67 30.34 -1.50 33.50
N HIS A 68 30.49 -1.06 32.26
CA HIS A 68 29.47 -1.31 31.26
C HIS A 68 29.50 -2.79 30.90
N LYS A 69 28.31 -3.38 30.67
CA LYS A 69 28.19 -4.79 30.25
C LYS A 69 28.97 -5.11 28.95
N LEU A 70 29.31 -4.08 28.18
CA LEU A 70 29.99 -4.18 26.90
C LEU A 70 31.49 -3.83 26.97
N ASP A 71 32.03 -3.56 28.17
CA ASP A 71 33.46 -3.29 28.38
C ASP A 71 34.40 -4.37 27.81
N PRO A 72 34.07 -5.68 27.87
CA PRO A 72 34.91 -6.71 27.24
C PRO A 72 35.08 -6.56 25.73
N TYR A 73 34.17 -5.85 25.05
CA TYR A 73 34.17 -5.64 23.61
C TYR A 73 34.67 -4.25 23.20
N GLU A 74 35.20 -3.47 24.15
CA GLU A 74 35.64 -2.09 23.94
C GLU A 74 36.61 -1.95 22.76
N ASP A 75 37.62 -2.82 22.69
CA ASP A 75 38.64 -2.81 21.64
C ASP A 75 38.06 -3.02 20.24
N PHE A 76 37.10 -3.94 20.11
CA PHE A 76 36.43 -4.19 18.82
C PHE A 76 35.58 -2.99 18.40
N VAL A 77 34.79 -2.46 19.33
CA VAL A 77 33.93 -1.29 19.07
C VAL A 77 34.78 -0.07 18.73
N HIS A 78 35.88 0.14 19.45
CA HIS A 78 36.82 1.23 19.19
C HIS A 78 37.47 1.08 17.81
N LYS A 79 38.12 -0.04 17.50
CA LYS A 79 38.75 -0.27 16.18
C LYS A 79 37.75 -0.16 15.02
N SER A 80 36.53 -0.67 15.20
CA SER A 80 35.46 -0.57 14.20
C SER A 80 35.05 0.88 13.95
N LEU A 81 34.92 1.67 15.02
CA LEU A 81 34.53 3.08 14.92
C LEU A 81 35.68 3.99 14.49
N ASP A 82 36.92 3.62 14.75
CA ASP A 82 38.11 4.38 14.32
C ASP A 82 38.37 4.18 12.83
N SER A 83 38.28 2.92 12.36
CA SER A 83 38.35 2.58 10.93
C SER A 83 37.14 3.07 10.13
N HIS A 84 35.94 3.00 10.71
CA HIS A 84 34.69 3.39 10.04
C HIS A 84 33.83 4.32 10.93
N PRO A 85 34.18 5.61 11.06
CA PRO A 85 33.51 6.56 11.96
C PRO A 85 32.02 6.80 11.67
N TYR A 86 31.50 6.36 10.54
CA TYR A 86 30.09 6.51 10.14
C TYR A 86 29.17 5.38 10.59
N LEU A 87 29.70 4.25 11.11
CA LEU A 87 28.89 3.10 11.52
C LEU A 87 27.83 3.47 12.56
N SER A 88 26.61 2.99 12.33
CA SER A 88 25.49 3.12 13.26
C SER A 88 25.65 2.14 14.44
N SER A 89 25.01 2.46 15.57
CA SER A 89 25.04 1.57 16.74
C SER A 89 24.34 0.23 16.49
N SER A 90 23.42 0.16 15.53
CA SER A 90 22.78 -1.08 15.10
C SER A 90 23.75 -1.97 14.34
N GLN A 91 24.51 -1.40 13.39
CA GLN A 91 25.53 -2.15 12.64
C GLN A 91 26.64 -2.67 13.56
N ILE A 92 27.11 -1.85 14.52
CA ILE A 92 28.10 -2.30 15.51
C ILE A 92 27.54 -3.45 16.36
N ARG A 93 26.25 -3.42 16.71
CA ARG A 93 25.62 -4.53 17.44
C ARG A 93 25.57 -5.80 16.60
N ASP A 94 25.18 -5.69 15.34
CA ASP A 94 25.04 -6.86 14.47
C ASP A 94 26.43 -7.49 14.23
N TRP A 95 27.48 -6.68 14.03
CA TRP A 95 28.86 -7.15 13.96
C TRP A 95 29.35 -7.79 15.27
N LEU A 96 28.99 -7.24 16.43
CA LEU A 96 29.32 -7.86 17.71
C LEU A 96 28.66 -9.24 17.87
N ARG A 97 27.42 -9.41 17.38
CA ARG A 97 26.71 -10.70 17.40
C ARG A 97 27.30 -11.71 16.43
N GLU A 98 27.81 -11.25 15.29
CA GLU A 98 28.44 -12.09 14.28
C GLU A 98 29.85 -12.55 14.67
N GLN A 99 30.61 -11.69 15.35
CA GLN A 99 32.02 -11.97 15.70
C GLN A 99 32.20 -12.64 17.07
N TYR A 100 31.25 -12.46 17.99
CA TYR A 100 31.33 -13.00 19.34
C TYR A 100 30.08 -13.82 19.65
N GLU A 101 30.20 -15.15 19.62
CA GLU A 101 29.11 -16.08 19.97
C GLU A 101 28.62 -15.91 21.43
N ASP A 102 29.47 -15.37 22.30
CA ASP A 102 29.20 -15.09 23.72
C ASP A 102 28.62 -13.68 23.98
N PHE A 103 28.24 -12.95 22.93
CA PHE A 103 27.71 -11.60 23.06
C PHE A 103 26.45 -11.56 23.96
N PRO A 104 26.43 -10.75 25.03
CA PRO A 104 25.34 -10.76 26.00
C PRO A 104 24.04 -10.22 25.41
N ASP A 105 22.90 -10.78 25.81
CA ASP A 105 21.58 -10.27 25.41
C ASP A 105 21.34 -8.86 25.97
N VAL A 106 21.59 -7.86 25.12
CA VAL A 106 21.44 -6.44 25.45
C VAL A 106 20.58 -5.74 24.40
N GLY A 107 19.60 -4.97 24.88
CA GLY A 107 18.75 -4.17 24.01
C GLY A 107 19.53 -3.14 23.19
N GLN A 108 18.99 -2.76 22.03
CA GLN A 108 19.59 -1.79 21.10
C GLN A 108 20.04 -0.49 21.78
N LYS A 109 19.26 -0.01 22.76
CA LYS A 109 19.56 1.22 23.49
C LYS A 109 20.85 1.12 24.32
N THR A 110 21.16 -0.05 24.85
CA THR A 110 22.38 -0.31 25.63
C THR A 110 23.62 -0.22 24.75
N VAL A 111 23.58 -0.86 23.58
CA VAL A 111 24.67 -0.77 22.59
C VAL A 111 24.80 0.65 22.05
N TYR A 112 23.68 1.33 21.79
CA TYR A 112 23.69 2.74 21.41
C TYR A 112 24.42 3.60 22.44
N ASN A 113 24.05 3.51 23.71
CA ASN A 113 24.66 4.31 24.77
C ASN A 113 26.17 4.01 24.90
N TYR A 114 26.56 2.74 24.72
CA TYR A 114 27.95 2.30 24.78
C TYR A 114 28.78 2.80 23.60
N VAL A 115 28.27 2.69 22.37
CA VAL A 115 28.90 3.27 21.16
C VAL A 115 29.06 4.78 21.30
N GLN A 116 28.07 5.49 21.86
CA GLN A 116 28.21 6.92 22.14
C GLN A 116 29.26 7.21 23.24
N TYR A 117 29.42 6.31 24.21
CA TYR A 117 30.47 6.41 25.22
C TYR A 117 31.86 6.25 24.60
N ILE A 118 32.09 5.22 23.79
CA ILE A 118 33.36 5.00 23.07
C ILE A 118 33.70 6.18 22.17
N ARG A 119 32.74 6.70 21.40
CA ARG A 119 32.96 7.89 20.56
C ARG A 119 33.42 9.11 21.35
N ARG A 120 32.88 9.32 22.56
CA ARG A 120 33.32 10.41 23.43
C ARG A 120 34.68 10.13 24.06
N LYS A 121 34.91 8.90 24.52
CA LYS A 121 36.16 8.48 25.19
C LYS A 121 37.37 8.59 24.28
N TYR A 122 37.22 8.26 23.00
CA TYR A 122 38.30 8.28 22.01
C TYR A 122 38.19 9.44 21.00
N HIS A 123 37.34 10.44 21.29
CA HIS A 123 37.12 11.62 20.43
C HIS A 123 36.79 11.32 18.96
N ILE A 124 36.09 10.22 18.68
CA ILE A 124 35.70 9.82 17.33
C ILE A 124 34.48 10.63 16.87
N SER A 125 34.73 11.62 15.99
CA SER A 125 33.68 12.44 15.40
C SER A 125 32.76 11.58 14.51
N LYS A 126 31.49 11.42 14.93
CA LYS A 126 30.46 10.85 14.06
C LYS A 126 30.15 11.90 13.01
N ARG A 127 30.70 11.76 11.81
CA ARG A 127 30.19 12.49 10.64
C ARG A 127 28.74 12.05 10.46
N VAL A 128 27.81 12.86 10.94
CA VAL A 128 26.39 12.71 10.66
C VAL A 128 26.27 13.00 9.17
N GLY A 129 26.31 11.96 8.35
CA GLY A 129 25.60 12.01 7.10
C GLY A 129 24.16 12.31 7.47
N HIS A 130 23.69 13.54 7.27
CA HIS A 130 22.29 13.75 6.91
C HIS A 130 21.96 12.64 5.93
N GLY A 131 20.85 11.92 6.16
CA GLY A 131 20.44 10.80 5.33
C GLY A 131 20.67 11.18 3.88
N ASN A 132 21.79 10.73 3.32
CA ASN A 132 22.09 11.00 1.96
C ASN A 132 21.07 10.10 1.29
N ARG A 133 20.12 10.72 0.58
CA ARG A 133 19.64 10.13 -0.67
C ARG A 133 20.83 9.35 -1.24
N GLN A 134 20.68 8.05 -1.46
CA GLN A 134 21.69 7.33 -2.21
C GLN A 134 21.70 7.98 -3.60
N TYR A 135 22.59 8.95 -3.76
CA TYR A 135 22.91 9.51 -5.04
C TYR A 135 23.92 8.55 -5.61
N GLU A 136 23.45 7.67 -6.48
CA GLU A 136 24.37 7.12 -7.46
C GLU A 136 24.91 8.30 -8.26
N LYS A 137 26.23 8.45 -8.30
CA LYS A 137 26.86 9.46 -9.14
C LYS A 137 26.54 9.05 -10.58
N GLN A 138 25.57 9.73 -11.20
CA GLN A 138 25.42 9.63 -12.65
C GLN A 138 26.80 9.88 -13.27
N PRO A 139 27.19 9.13 -14.32
CA PRO A 139 28.50 9.29 -14.95
C PRO A 139 28.80 10.77 -15.19
N ASP A 140 30.00 11.23 -14.80
CA ASP A 140 30.37 12.63 -14.99
C ASP A 140 30.32 12.98 -16.48
N THR A 141 29.31 13.74 -16.88
CA THR A 141 29.22 14.26 -18.24
C THR A 141 30.23 15.40 -18.44
N ALA A 142 30.55 15.77 -19.67
CA ALA A 142 31.41 16.93 -19.91
C ALA A 142 30.78 18.23 -19.37
N TYR A 143 31.60 19.25 -19.07
CA TYR A 143 31.08 20.57 -18.69
C TYR A 143 30.25 21.15 -19.83
N GLY A 144 29.06 21.70 -19.51
CA GLY A 144 28.12 22.22 -20.50
C GLY A 144 27.45 21.16 -21.38
N GLU A 145 27.65 19.87 -21.12
CA GLU A 145 27.01 18.81 -21.91
C GLU A 145 25.50 18.74 -21.64
N TYR A 146 25.11 18.73 -20.37
CA TYR A 146 23.71 18.65 -19.94
C TYR A 146 23.32 19.77 -18.97
N ALA A 147 22.09 20.24 -19.10
CA ALA A 147 21.37 20.97 -18.07
C ALA A 147 19.97 20.37 -17.88
N GLN A 148 19.35 20.64 -16.74
CA GLN A 148 17.96 20.32 -16.46
C GLN A 148 17.18 21.60 -16.27
N VAL A 149 15.99 21.67 -16.87
CA VAL A 149 15.03 22.74 -16.67
C VAL A 149 13.81 22.22 -15.92
N ASP A 150 13.33 23.01 -14.97
CA ASP A 150 12.13 22.71 -14.19
C ASP A 150 11.33 24.00 -13.93
N PHE A 151 10.03 23.84 -13.69
CA PHE A 151 9.11 24.92 -13.33
C PHE A 151 8.57 24.69 -11.93
N GLY A 152 8.27 25.78 -11.22
CA GLY A 152 7.63 25.66 -9.92
C GLY A 152 6.80 26.87 -9.56
N GLU A 153 6.04 26.75 -8.49
CA GLU A 153 5.22 27.82 -7.95
C GLU A 153 5.29 27.87 -6.43
N ARG A 154 5.23 29.08 -5.87
CA ARG A 154 5.20 29.29 -4.42
C ARG A 154 4.49 30.59 -4.06
N TRP A 155 3.76 30.57 -2.95
CA TRP A 155 3.28 31.79 -2.31
C TRP A 155 4.44 32.50 -1.61
N MET A 156 4.66 33.76 -1.97
CA MET A 156 5.67 34.64 -1.39
C MET A 156 5.02 35.93 -0.92
N TYR A 157 5.65 36.61 0.05
CA TYR A 157 5.16 37.90 0.51
C TYR A 157 5.83 39.03 -0.26
N ASP A 158 5.05 40.01 -0.70
CA ASP A 158 5.62 41.25 -1.25
C ASP A 158 6.16 42.17 -0.15
N LYS A 159 6.62 43.36 -0.54
CA LYS A 159 7.19 44.35 0.38
C LYS A 159 6.17 44.88 1.39
N GLU A 160 4.88 44.72 1.12
CA GLU A 160 3.76 45.15 1.96
C GLU A 160 3.16 43.98 2.75
N HIS A 161 3.81 42.82 2.74
CA HIS A 161 3.36 41.57 3.39
C HIS A 161 2.05 41.00 2.84
N HIS A 162 1.68 41.33 1.60
CA HIS A 162 0.59 40.64 0.92
C HIS A 162 1.08 39.32 0.31
N PRO A 163 0.31 38.22 0.42
CA PRO A 163 0.66 36.96 -0.21
C PRO A 163 0.43 37.04 -1.72
N VAL A 164 1.49 36.84 -2.48
CA VAL A 164 1.51 36.82 -3.95
C VAL A 164 1.98 35.45 -4.42
N LYS A 165 1.22 34.83 -5.32
CA LYS A 165 1.64 33.58 -5.97
C LYS A 165 2.70 33.90 -7.04
N VAL A 166 3.87 33.29 -6.92
CA VAL A 166 5.01 33.49 -7.83
C VAL A 166 5.33 32.16 -8.51
N TYR A 167 5.56 32.22 -9.82
CA TYR A 167 5.99 31.10 -10.65
C TYR A 167 7.47 31.28 -10.95
N PHE A 168 8.22 30.20 -11.08
CA PHE A 168 9.63 30.27 -11.42
C PHE A 168 10.05 29.22 -12.42
N TYR A 169 10.95 29.61 -13.30
CA TYR A 169 11.72 28.77 -14.19
C TYR A 169 13.11 28.59 -13.58
N ALA A 170 13.62 27.37 -13.54
CA ALA A 170 14.96 27.09 -13.06
C ALA A 170 15.71 26.24 -14.09
N ILE A 171 16.92 26.67 -14.46
CA ILE A 171 17.88 25.84 -15.20
C ILE A 171 19.07 25.51 -14.32
N VAL A 172 19.51 24.26 -14.33
CA VAL A 172 20.63 23.75 -13.52
C VAL A 172 21.56 22.92 -14.41
N LEU A 173 22.83 23.32 -14.52
CA LEU A 173 23.85 22.53 -15.22
C LEU A 173 24.08 21.22 -14.48
N CYS A 174 24.01 20.08 -15.17
CA CYS A 174 24.00 18.77 -14.51
C CYS A 174 25.31 18.47 -13.76
N ARG A 175 26.47 18.80 -14.36
CA ARG A 175 27.79 18.56 -13.77
C ARG A 175 28.15 19.56 -12.67
N SER A 176 28.16 20.86 -12.98
CA SER A 176 28.61 21.90 -12.03
C SER A 176 27.55 22.30 -11.01
N ARG A 177 26.28 21.91 -11.23
CA ARG A 177 25.10 22.35 -10.47
C ARG A 177 24.91 23.88 -10.43
N TYR A 178 25.62 24.59 -11.30
CA TYR A 178 25.44 26.03 -11.49
C TYR A 178 24.06 26.30 -12.07
N LYS A 179 23.36 27.30 -11.53
CA LYS A 179 21.93 27.46 -11.75
C LYS A 179 21.53 28.90 -12.01
N TYR A 180 20.45 29.07 -12.74
CA TYR A 180 19.76 30.34 -12.93
C TYR A 180 18.28 30.15 -12.67
N ILE A 181 17.65 31.13 -12.03
CA ILE A 181 16.22 31.11 -11.70
C ILE A 181 15.60 32.43 -12.17
N TYR A 182 14.51 32.32 -12.92
CA TYR A 182 13.70 33.45 -13.36
C TYR A 182 12.33 33.38 -12.68
N PHE A 183 11.91 34.49 -12.07
CA PHE A 183 10.63 34.60 -11.36
C PHE A 183 9.62 35.38 -12.21
N SER A 184 8.37 34.91 -12.19
CA SER A 184 7.23 35.52 -12.88
C SER A 184 6.02 35.62 -11.96
N ARG A 185 5.20 36.66 -12.16
CA ARG A 185 3.89 36.82 -11.50
C ARG A 185 2.75 36.11 -12.24
N SER A 186 2.99 35.66 -13.46
CA SER A 186 2.06 34.84 -14.24
C SER A 186 2.63 33.44 -14.47
N PRO A 187 1.77 32.42 -14.64
CA PRO A 187 2.20 31.10 -15.09
C PRO A 187 3.03 31.20 -16.38
N PHE A 188 3.97 30.26 -16.56
CA PHE A 188 4.81 30.24 -17.75
C PHE A 188 4.02 29.83 -18.98
N THR A 189 4.12 30.66 -20.02
CA THR A 189 3.73 30.33 -21.40
C THR A 189 4.97 29.92 -22.19
N THR A 190 4.80 29.36 -23.39
CA THR A 190 5.91 29.02 -24.28
C THR A 190 6.83 30.23 -24.52
N ALA A 191 6.25 31.37 -24.90
CA ALA A 191 6.99 32.61 -25.11
C ALA A 191 7.77 33.07 -23.86
N LEU A 192 7.14 33.03 -22.67
CA LEU A 192 7.83 33.43 -21.43
C LEU A 192 8.96 32.46 -21.06
N THR A 193 8.77 31.18 -21.35
CA THR A 193 9.80 30.15 -21.18
C THR A 193 10.98 30.38 -22.11
N VAL A 194 10.74 30.70 -23.39
CA VAL A 194 11.81 31.06 -24.34
C VAL A 194 12.59 32.27 -23.83
N TYR A 195 11.90 33.32 -23.41
CA TYR A 195 12.54 34.49 -22.82
C TYR A 195 13.39 34.16 -21.58
N ALA A 196 12.89 33.30 -20.69
CA ALA A 196 13.64 32.85 -19.53
C ALA A 196 14.90 32.04 -19.91
N HIS A 197 14.86 31.25 -21.00
CA HIS A 197 16.03 30.56 -21.51
C HIS A 197 17.08 31.54 -22.03
N GLU A 198 16.69 32.55 -22.80
CA GLU A 198 17.62 33.58 -23.32
C GLU A 198 18.36 34.29 -22.18
N LEU A 199 17.63 34.73 -21.16
CA LEU A 199 18.22 35.32 -19.96
C LEU A 199 19.17 34.34 -19.25
N SER A 200 18.79 33.07 -19.21
CA SER A 200 19.62 32.05 -18.57
C SER A 200 20.90 31.77 -19.33
N PHE A 201 20.87 31.71 -20.66
CA PHE A 201 22.06 31.48 -21.49
C PHE A 201 23.01 32.68 -21.43
N ALA A 202 22.46 33.90 -21.40
CA ALA A 202 23.23 35.11 -21.15
C ALA A 202 23.92 35.07 -19.76
N TYR A 203 23.20 34.67 -18.71
CA TYR A 203 23.75 34.55 -17.36
C TYR A 203 24.83 33.47 -17.26
N LEU A 204 24.64 32.33 -17.93
CA LEU A 204 25.58 31.22 -17.93
C LEU A 204 26.83 31.51 -18.80
N GLY A 205 26.80 32.54 -19.64
CA GLY A 205 27.87 32.86 -20.59
C GLY A 205 27.98 31.85 -21.74
N GLY A 206 26.90 31.11 -22.02
CA GLY A 206 26.86 30.04 -23.00
C GLY A 206 25.60 29.19 -22.84
N LYS A 207 25.47 28.15 -23.68
CA LYS A 207 24.32 27.24 -23.68
C LYS A 207 24.76 25.79 -23.54
N PRO A 208 24.01 24.97 -22.78
CA PRO A 208 24.23 23.53 -22.74
C PRO A 208 23.97 22.89 -24.11
N LYS A 209 24.66 21.80 -24.43
CA LYS A 209 24.37 21.04 -25.66
C LYS A 209 23.02 20.33 -25.60
N LYS A 210 22.72 19.73 -24.45
CA LYS A 210 21.47 19.01 -24.21
C LYS A 210 20.77 19.57 -23.00
N ILE A 211 19.47 19.82 -23.10
CA ILE A 211 18.66 20.30 -21.98
C ILE A 211 17.54 19.30 -21.73
N ILE A 212 17.44 18.83 -20.49
CA ILE A 212 16.49 17.84 -20.03
C ILE A 212 15.25 18.56 -19.52
N TYR A 213 14.08 18.12 -19.99
CA TYR A 213 12.77 18.67 -19.63
C TYR A 213 11.81 17.55 -19.23
N ASP A 214 10.87 17.87 -18.36
CA ASP A 214 9.63 17.07 -18.23
C ASP A 214 8.73 17.31 -19.45
N GLN A 215 7.80 16.38 -19.71
CA GLN A 215 6.86 16.49 -20.83
C GLN A 215 5.74 17.51 -20.56
N ASP A 216 6.13 18.79 -20.47
CA ASP A 216 5.20 19.89 -20.20
C ASP A 216 4.55 20.41 -21.49
N LYS A 217 3.24 20.66 -21.44
CA LYS A 217 2.46 21.29 -22.53
C LYS A 217 2.96 22.68 -22.93
N VAL A 218 3.74 23.33 -22.07
CA VAL A 218 4.42 24.61 -22.37
C VAL A 218 5.45 24.42 -23.49
N LEU A 219 6.05 23.24 -23.60
CA LEU A 219 7.11 22.91 -24.55
C LEU A 219 6.64 21.99 -25.67
N ILE A 220 5.62 21.17 -25.42
CA ILE A 220 5.15 20.10 -26.30
C ILE A 220 3.70 20.33 -26.72
N VAL A 221 3.42 20.15 -28.01
CA VAL A 221 2.06 20.15 -28.58
C VAL A 221 1.49 18.74 -28.63
N ASN A 222 2.29 17.77 -29.08
CA ASN A 222 1.86 16.38 -29.26
C ASN A 222 3.09 15.44 -29.34
N GLU A 223 2.86 14.12 -29.38
CA GLU A 223 3.90 13.11 -29.62
C GLU A 223 3.50 12.32 -30.88
N ASN A 224 4.44 12.13 -31.81
CA ASN A 224 4.22 11.39 -33.04
C ASN A 224 5.35 10.36 -33.22
N LEU A 225 5.04 9.06 -33.15
CA LEU A 225 6.00 7.97 -33.38
C LEU A 225 7.21 7.96 -32.39
N GLY A 226 7.03 8.55 -31.19
CA GLY A 226 8.11 8.77 -30.22
C GLY A 226 8.93 10.06 -30.45
N ASP A 227 8.64 10.79 -31.53
CA ASP A 227 9.14 12.15 -31.74
C ASP A 227 8.20 13.17 -31.08
N VAL A 228 8.76 13.95 -30.17
CA VAL A 228 8.02 14.99 -29.46
C VAL A 228 7.84 16.19 -30.38
N LEU A 229 6.58 16.53 -30.71
CA LEU A 229 6.25 17.73 -31.48
C LEU A 229 6.27 18.93 -30.54
N LEU A 230 7.30 19.75 -30.68
CA LEU A 230 7.45 20.97 -29.90
C LEU A 230 6.42 22.03 -30.32
N THR A 231 6.09 22.92 -29.39
CA THR A 231 5.35 24.15 -29.71
C THR A 231 6.11 24.95 -30.76
N ARG A 232 5.39 25.60 -31.68
CA ARG A 232 6.00 26.31 -32.82
C ARG A 232 7.09 27.29 -32.39
N GLU A 233 6.84 28.03 -31.32
CA GLU A 233 7.77 29.01 -30.75
C GLU A 233 9.00 28.32 -30.14
N PHE A 234 8.81 27.25 -29.37
CA PHE A 234 9.93 26.53 -28.78
C PHE A 234 10.76 25.78 -29.82
N HIS A 235 10.13 25.22 -30.85
CA HIS A 235 10.81 24.63 -32.00
C HIS A 235 11.69 25.65 -32.73
N ALA A 236 11.16 26.85 -32.98
CA ALA A 236 11.93 27.94 -33.59
C ALA A 236 13.14 28.31 -32.72
N PHE A 237 12.93 28.44 -31.41
CA PHE A 237 13.98 28.74 -30.44
C PHE A 237 15.07 27.65 -30.39
N VAL A 238 14.69 26.38 -30.35
CA VAL A 238 15.63 25.24 -30.37
C VAL A 238 16.48 25.27 -31.64
N ASN A 239 15.87 25.54 -32.80
CA ASN A 239 16.60 25.63 -34.07
C ASN A 239 17.53 26.84 -34.15
N GLU A 240 17.14 27.98 -33.59
CA GLU A 240 17.99 29.17 -33.52
C GLU A 240 19.15 29.00 -32.55
N GLN A 241 18.88 28.41 -31.39
CA GLN A 241 19.88 28.23 -30.34
C GLN A 241 20.72 26.97 -30.50
N HIS A 242 20.37 26.04 -31.39
CA HIS A 242 21.16 24.83 -31.69
C HIS A 242 21.53 23.97 -30.45
N PHE A 243 20.59 23.81 -29.50
CA PHE A 243 20.71 22.81 -28.43
C PHE A 243 19.72 21.67 -28.68
N GLN A 244 19.96 20.51 -28.09
CA GLN A 244 19.06 19.36 -28.19
C GLN A 244 18.14 19.29 -26.94
N PRO A 245 16.82 19.48 -27.08
CA PRO A 245 15.89 19.18 -26.00
C PRO A 245 15.76 17.66 -25.84
N VAL A 246 15.81 17.19 -24.59
CA VAL A 246 15.64 15.79 -24.20
C VAL A 246 14.47 15.74 -23.24
N PHE A 247 13.40 15.02 -23.59
CA PHE A 247 12.23 14.89 -22.71
C PHE A 247 12.29 13.59 -21.91
N CYS A 248 12.00 13.68 -20.62
CA CYS A 248 11.97 12.52 -19.74
C CYS A 248 10.86 11.54 -20.15
N HIS A 249 11.20 10.25 -20.28
CA HIS A 249 10.22 9.17 -20.41
C HIS A 249 10.19 8.35 -19.11
N LEU A 250 9.04 7.78 -18.79
CA LEU A 250 8.94 6.84 -17.67
C LEU A 250 9.72 5.55 -18.01
N GLU A 251 10.55 5.12 -17.07
CA GLU A 251 11.28 3.86 -17.19
C GLU A 251 10.34 2.66 -16.96
N GLN A 252 10.67 1.52 -17.56
CA GLN A 252 9.94 0.27 -17.35
C GLN A 252 10.22 -0.30 -15.96
N GLU A 253 11.49 -0.30 -15.55
CA GLU A 253 11.95 -0.75 -14.23
C GLU A 253 12.42 0.42 -13.38
N ARG A 254 12.40 0.23 -12.06
CA ARG A 254 12.96 1.17 -11.09
C ARG A 254 13.91 0.42 -10.16
N SER A 255 14.96 1.10 -9.71
CA SER A 255 15.83 0.54 -8.67
C SER A 255 15.08 0.41 -7.34
N THR A 256 15.62 -0.37 -6.39
CA THR A 256 15.01 -0.60 -5.07
C THR A 256 14.63 0.71 -4.35
N ALA A 257 15.44 1.76 -4.53
CA ALA A 257 15.24 3.07 -3.91
C ALA A 257 14.03 3.84 -4.45
N TYR A 258 13.47 3.44 -5.61
CA TYR A 258 12.37 4.11 -6.30
C TYR A 258 11.17 3.18 -6.54
N LEU A 259 11.13 2.03 -5.88
CA LEU A 259 9.96 1.15 -5.90
C LEU A 259 8.71 1.90 -5.42
N GLY A 260 7.57 1.64 -6.06
CA GLY A 260 6.31 2.37 -5.83
C GLY A 260 6.19 3.72 -6.58
N MET A 261 7.22 4.19 -7.29
CA MET A 261 7.07 5.30 -8.24
C MET A 261 6.44 4.83 -9.55
N ALA A 262 5.81 5.75 -10.29
CA ALA A 262 5.21 5.43 -11.58
C ALA A 262 6.26 4.89 -12.59
N THR A 263 5.85 3.85 -13.31
CA THR A 263 6.57 3.21 -14.41
C THR A 263 5.82 3.38 -15.72
N LYS A 264 6.47 3.05 -16.84
CA LYS A 264 5.82 2.99 -18.15
C LYS A 264 4.61 2.05 -18.15
N GLY A 265 4.74 0.86 -17.58
CA GLY A 265 3.63 -0.08 -17.45
C GLY A 265 2.48 0.45 -16.60
N ALA A 266 2.77 1.17 -15.50
CA ALA A 266 1.73 1.85 -14.71
C ALA A 266 0.97 2.90 -15.53
N ALA A 267 1.65 3.69 -16.35
CA ALA A 267 1.00 4.67 -17.22
C ALA A 267 0.13 4.00 -18.31
N LEU A 268 0.65 2.93 -18.94
CA LEU A 268 -0.10 2.17 -19.95
C LEU A 268 -1.36 1.51 -19.35
N ALA A 269 -1.25 0.92 -18.17
CA ALA A 269 -2.38 0.30 -17.49
C ALA A 269 -3.39 1.33 -16.97
N ALA A 270 -2.95 2.48 -16.47
CA ALA A 270 -3.83 3.59 -16.11
C ALA A 270 -4.61 4.09 -17.33
N ARG A 271 -3.95 4.22 -18.49
CA ARG A 271 -4.61 4.55 -19.76
C ARG A 271 -5.66 3.49 -20.15
N ALA A 272 -5.34 2.20 -20.04
CA ALA A 272 -6.29 1.12 -20.30
C ALA A 272 -7.53 1.21 -19.39
N LYS A 273 -7.34 1.44 -18.08
CA LYS A 273 -8.41 1.63 -17.10
C LYS A 273 -9.33 2.81 -17.46
N VAL A 274 -8.75 3.97 -17.78
CA VAL A 274 -9.51 5.18 -18.14
C VAL A 274 -10.32 4.95 -19.41
N LEU A 275 -9.72 4.34 -20.43
CA LEU A 275 -10.40 4.05 -21.69
C LEU A 275 -11.54 3.04 -21.51
N LEU A 276 -11.35 2.02 -20.68
CA LEU A 276 -12.40 1.08 -20.31
C LEU A 276 -13.59 1.78 -19.65
N TYR A 277 -13.31 2.67 -18.69
CA TYR A 277 -14.36 3.42 -18.00
C TYR A 277 -15.08 4.35 -18.98
N ALA A 278 -14.34 5.04 -19.86
CA ALA A 278 -14.93 5.89 -20.89
C ALA A 278 -15.79 5.14 -21.93
N ALA A 279 -15.49 3.86 -22.16
CA ALA A 279 -16.26 2.96 -23.03
C ALA A 279 -17.50 2.36 -22.34
N SER A 280 -17.50 2.31 -21.01
CA SER A 280 -18.55 1.69 -20.20
C SER A 280 -19.90 2.44 -20.29
N PRO A 281 -21.04 1.75 -20.05
CA PRO A 281 -22.39 2.30 -20.20
C PRO A 281 -22.64 3.68 -19.57
N LEU A 282 -22.02 3.99 -18.43
CA LEU A 282 -22.18 5.30 -17.77
C LEU A 282 -21.72 6.49 -18.63
N TYR A 283 -20.70 6.29 -19.47
CA TYR A 283 -20.01 7.35 -20.22
C TYR A 283 -20.09 7.20 -21.75
N ASN A 284 -20.82 6.20 -22.25
CA ASN A 284 -20.86 5.85 -23.66
C ASN A 284 -22.30 5.59 -24.14
N GLY A 285 -23.02 6.67 -24.47
CA GLY A 285 -24.42 6.59 -24.89
C GLY A 285 -25.44 6.77 -23.76
N ASN A 286 -25.05 7.40 -22.66
CA ASN A 286 -25.90 7.55 -21.49
C ASN A 286 -26.70 8.85 -21.50
N HIS A 287 -28.01 8.73 -21.66
CA HIS A 287 -28.94 9.87 -21.61
C HIS A 287 -29.26 10.37 -20.20
N ASP A 288 -29.03 9.57 -19.15
CA ASP A 288 -29.35 9.95 -17.76
C ASP A 288 -28.46 11.09 -17.25
N LEU A 289 -27.29 11.28 -17.87
CA LEU A 289 -26.35 12.36 -17.57
C LEU A 289 -26.45 13.53 -18.57
N PHE A 290 -27.54 13.61 -19.33
CA PHE A 290 -27.75 14.70 -20.30
C PHE A 290 -27.68 16.09 -19.67
N GLU A 291 -28.15 16.25 -18.44
CA GLU A 291 -28.11 17.54 -17.73
C GLU A 291 -26.72 17.93 -17.23
N LEU A 292 -25.73 17.04 -17.32
CA LEU A 292 -24.34 17.39 -17.04
C LEU A 292 -23.76 18.15 -18.23
N LYS A 293 -23.87 19.47 -18.19
CA LYS A 293 -23.47 20.39 -19.26
C LYS A 293 -22.41 21.39 -18.77
N ASP A 294 -21.62 21.91 -19.71
CA ASP A 294 -20.76 23.06 -19.46
C ASP A 294 -21.58 24.37 -19.37
N GLU A 295 -20.89 25.49 -19.13
CA GLU A 295 -21.52 26.83 -19.07
C GLU A 295 -22.21 27.21 -20.40
N ALA A 296 -21.73 26.69 -21.54
CA ALA A 296 -22.29 26.95 -22.86
C ALA A 296 -23.48 26.02 -23.18
N GLY A 297 -23.83 25.09 -22.29
CA GLY A 297 -24.92 24.14 -22.48
C GLY A 297 -24.51 22.88 -23.27
N ASN A 298 -23.23 22.68 -23.56
CA ASN A 298 -22.75 21.49 -24.24
C ASN A 298 -22.73 20.30 -23.25
N PRO A 299 -23.25 19.13 -23.63
CA PRO A 299 -23.14 17.94 -22.81
C PRO A 299 -21.67 17.57 -22.54
N LEU A 300 -21.32 17.33 -21.28
CA LEU A 300 -19.98 16.89 -20.86
C LEU A 300 -19.75 15.39 -21.05
N ILE A 301 -20.83 14.62 -21.27
CA ILE A 301 -20.79 13.17 -21.46
C ILE A 301 -21.35 12.84 -22.84
N ASN A 302 -20.70 11.89 -23.53
CA ASN A 302 -21.16 11.46 -24.84
C ASN A 302 -22.55 10.79 -24.74
N GLN A 303 -23.51 11.38 -25.45
CA GLN A 303 -24.90 10.95 -25.49
C GLN A 303 -25.15 9.81 -26.48
N ASN A 304 -24.22 9.56 -27.40
CA ASN A 304 -24.35 8.49 -28.39
C ASN A 304 -23.36 7.36 -28.09
N TYR A 305 -23.81 6.12 -28.26
CA TYR A 305 -22.94 4.96 -28.13
C TYR A 305 -21.88 4.95 -29.24
N ASP A 306 -20.63 4.68 -28.88
CA ASP A 306 -19.50 4.51 -29.79
C ASP A 306 -18.70 3.26 -29.42
N GLU A 307 -18.83 2.20 -30.23
CA GLU A 307 -18.09 0.94 -30.07
C GLU A 307 -16.57 1.14 -30.17
N ARG A 308 -16.10 2.17 -30.90
CA ARG A 308 -14.66 2.47 -31.02
C ARG A 308 -14.01 2.75 -29.67
N LYS A 309 -14.77 3.16 -28.65
CA LYS A 309 -14.24 3.33 -27.29
C LYS A 309 -13.86 2.00 -26.66
N TRP A 310 -14.67 0.96 -26.84
CA TRP A 310 -14.32 -0.39 -26.40
C TRP A 310 -13.09 -0.90 -27.14
N ALA A 311 -13.02 -0.64 -28.44
CA ALA A 311 -11.86 -1.04 -29.24
C ALA A 311 -10.56 -0.36 -28.78
N ARG A 312 -10.62 0.94 -28.44
CA ARG A 312 -9.48 1.65 -27.84
C ARG A 312 -9.09 1.08 -26.47
N ALA A 313 -10.06 0.70 -25.65
CA ALA A 313 -9.81 0.06 -24.36
C ALA A 313 -9.13 -1.31 -24.53
N ALA A 314 -9.63 -2.13 -25.46
CA ALA A 314 -9.04 -3.42 -25.80
C ALA A 314 -7.60 -3.27 -26.30
N ALA A 315 -7.37 -2.36 -27.25
CA ALA A 315 -6.03 -2.10 -27.78
C ALA A 315 -5.07 -1.62 -26.67
N ALA A 316 -5.51 -0.70 -25.80
CA ALA A 316 -4.68 -0.21 -24.72
C ALA A 316 -4.32 -1.29 -23.68
N ALA A 317 -5.23 -2.23 -23.40
CA ALA A 317 -4.95 -3.37 -22.53
C ALA A 317 -4.04 -4.40 -23.21
N GLU A 318 -4.24 -4.68 -24.50
CA GLU A 318 -3.36 -5.53 -25.31
C GLU A 318 -1.93 -4.99 -25.34
N GLU A 319 -1.74 -3.68 -25.41
CA GLU A 319 -0.40 -3.06 -25.36
C GLU A 319 0.31 -3.27 -24.02
N VAL A 320 -0.43 -3.37 -22.90
CA VAL A 320 0.16 -3.72 -21.60
C VAL A 320 0.56 -5.20 -21.59
N ILE A 321 -0.32 -6.09 -22.07
CA ILE A 321 -0.06 -7.53 -22.17
C ILE A 321 1.17 -7.79 -23.06
N ASN A 322 1.24 -7.13 -24.22
CA ASN A 322 2.32 -7.28 -25.19
C ASN A 322 3.67 -6.71 -24.73
N THR A 323 3.73 -6.01 -23.59
CA THR A 323 5.03 -5.70 -22.97
C THR A 323 5.77 -6.96 -22.56
N GLY A 324 5.06 -8.06 -22.30
CA GLY A 324 5.63 -9.33 -21.81
C GLY A 324 6.27 -9.23 -20.43
N TRP A 325 6.04 -8.11 -19.71
CA TRP A 325 6.70 -7.82 -18.44
C TRP A 325 5.94 -8.39 -17.24
N TYR A 326 4.62 -8.42 -17.33
CA TYR A 326 3.73 -8.75 -16.23
C TYR A 326 3.17 -10.16 -16.37
N GLU A 327 3.01 -10.85 -15.24
CA GLU A 327 2.42 -12.18 -15.12
C GLU A 327 1.65 -12.28 -13.81
N LEU A 328 0.69 -13.19 -13.71
CA LEU A 328 0.02 -13.44 -12.43
C LEU A 328 1.02 -14.10 -11.47
N TYR A 329 0.99 -13.68 -10.22
CA TYR A 329 1.81 -14.24 -9.16
C TYR A 329 1.33 -15.65 -8.83
N THR A 330 2.29 -16.56 -8.74
CA THR A 330 2.05 -17.97 -8.43
C THR A 330 3.04 -18.47 -7.40
N VAL A 331 2.56 -19.32 -6.50
CA VAL A 331 3.35 -20.05 -5.52
C VAL A 331 3.37 -21.52 -5.94
N PRO A 332 4.54 -22.20 -5.97
CA PRO A 332 4.60 -23.63 -6.29
C PRO A 332 3.81 -24.47 -5.28
N VAL A 333 3.30 -25.62 -5.74
CA VAL A 333 2.68 -26.61 -4.85
C VAL A 333 3.64 -27.06 -3.73
N SER A 334 3.08 -27.34 -2.56
CA SER A 334 3.77 -27.94 -1.42
C SER A 334 2.97 -29.15 -0.89
N GLU A 335 3.51 -29.87 0.09
CA GLU A 335 2.79 -30.96 0.77
C GLU A 335 1.51 -30.46 1.48
N GLU A 336 1.48 -29.17 1.83
CA GLU A 336 0.34 -28.53 2.48
C GLU A 336 -0.75 -28.12 1.50
N THR A 337 -0.46 -28.03 0.20
CA THR A 337 -1.42 -27.59 -0.82
C THR A 337 -2.66 -28.50 -0.85
N VAL A 338 -3.85 -27.88 -0.95
CA VAL A 338 -5.09 -28.59 -1.30
C VAL A 338 -5.16 -28.64 -2.82
N LEU A 339 -5.06 -29.84 -3.38
CA LEU A 339 -5.02 -30.02 -4.84
C LEU A 339 -6.39 -29.73 -5.46
N PRO A 340 -6.47 -28.85 -6.48
CA PRO A 340 -7.69 -28.63 -7.24
C PRO A 340 -8.18 -29.88 -7.98
N PRO A 341 -9.43 -29.87 -8.51
CA PRO A 341 -9.96 -30.97 -9.30
C PRO A 341 -9.00 -31.39 -10.43
N ALA A 342 -8.91 -32.70 -10.67
CA ALA A 342 -7.95 -33.30 -11.62
C ALA A 342 -8.00 -32.68 -13.02
N GLU A 343 -9.20 -32.32 -13.46
CA GLU A 343 -9.46 -31.69 -14.76
C GLU A 343 -8.65 -30.41 -14.95
N VAL A 344 -8.61 -29.53 -13.94
CA VAL A 344 -7.96 -28.21 -14.01
C VAL A 344 -6.46 -28.31 -13.73
N ARG A 345 -6.03 -29.21 -12.83
CA ARG A 345 -4.59 -29.38 -12.48
C ARG A 345 -3.80 -30.25 -13.46
N SER A 346 -4.46 -30.83 -14.47
CA SER A 346 -3.82 -31.68 -15.49
C SER A 346 -2.86 -30.92 -16.41
N ARG A 347 -3.03 -29.60 -16.53
CA ARG A 347 -2.20 -28.71 -17.36
C ARG A 347 -1.50 -27.70 -16.47
N GLU A 348 -0.23 -27.46 -16.75
CA GLU A 348 0.57 -26.43 -16.07
C GLU A 348 -0.02 -25.02 -16.26
N PHE A 349 0.15 -24.18 -15.25
CA PHE A 349 -0.11 -22.75 -15.37
C PHE A 349 0.75 -22.14 -16.51
N PRO A 350 0.21 -21.27 -17.39
CA PRO A 350 -1.10 -20.59 -17.33
C PRO A 350 -2.25 -21.27 -18.09
N TYR A 351 -2.11 -22.54 -18.51
CA TYR A 351 -3.13 -23.26 -19.29
C TYR A 351 -4.03 -24.19 -18.45
N GLY A 352 -3.81 -24.18 -17.14
CA GLY A 352 -4.50 -24.90 -16.08
C GLY A 352 -3.89 -24.45 -14.75
N CYS A 353 -4.14 -25.17 -13.67
CA CYS A 353 -3.59 -24.86 -12.35
C CYS A 353 -2.49 -25.83 -11.89
N GLY A 354 -1.97 -26.65 -12.81
CA GLY A 354 -0.85 -27.55 -12.53
C GLY A 354 0.38 -26.77 -12.07
N GLY A 355 1.13 -27.35 -11.13
CA GLY A 355 2.39 -26.79 -10.61
C GLY A 355 2.25 -25.69 -9.55
N ILE A 356 1.05 -25.15 -9.32
CA ILE A 356 0.83 -24.02 -8.39
C ILE A 356 -0.12 -24.34 -7.23
N ASP A 357 0.04 -23.63 -6.12
CA ASP A 357 -0.90 -23.58 -5.00
C ASP A 357 -1.88 -22.40 -5.19
N PRO A 358 -3.14 -22.61 -5.57
CA PRO A 358 -4.06 -21.51 -5.83
C PRO A 358 -4.37 -20.61 -4.64
N TYR A 359 -4.37 -21.17 -3.43
CA TYR A 359 -4.67 -20.42 -2.21
C TYR A 359 -3.53 -19.47 -1.87
N GLU A 360 -2.29 -19.99 -1.84
CA GLU A 360 -1.11 -19.17 -1.56
C GLU A 360 -0.80 -18.20 -2.70
N SER A 361 -0.99 -18.61 -3.96
CA SER A 361 -0.84 -17.75 -5.15
C SER A 361 -1.75 -16.52 -5.11
N TYR A 362 -2.93 -16.62 -4.50
CA TYR A 362 -3.82 -15.47 -4.33
C TYR A 362 -3.53 -14.70 -3.04
N ARG A 363 -3.44 -15.38 -1.89
CA ARG A 363 -3.38 -14.71 -0.57
C ARG A 363 -2.08 -13.93 -0.35
N GLN A 364 -0.94 -14.45 -0.82
CA GLN A 364 0.37 -13.85 -0.56
C GLN A 364 0.56 -12.47 -1.22
N LEU A 365 -0.18 -12.19 -2.29
CA LEU A 365 -0.24 -10.86 -2.88
C LEU A 365 -0.64 -9.80 -1.85
N PHE A 366 -1.55 -10.12 -0.94
CA PHE A 366 -2.18 -9.13 -0.08
C PHE A 366 -1.65 -9.12 1.35
N ASN A 367 -1.24 -10.28 1.87
CA ASN A 367 -0.91 -10.42 3.29
C ASN A 367 0.51 -9.93 3.67
N GLY A 368 1.33 -9.53 2.70
CA GLY A 368 2.70 -9.07 2.96
C GLY A 368 3.75 -10.18 3.04
N ALA A 369 3.41 -11.41 2.62
CA ALA A 369 4.38 -12.51 2.51
C ALA A 369 5.47 -12.21 1.46
N ILE A 370 5.13 -11.46 0.41
CA ILE A 370 6.09 -10.99 -0.59
C ILE A 370 6.95 -9.89 0.06
N ARG A 371 8.22 -10.19 0.34
CA ARG A 371 9.15 -9.25 1.00
C ARG A 371 9.85 -8.32 0.04
N ASP A 372 10.21 -8.81 -1.15
CA ASP A 372 10.80 -7.98 -2.21
C ASP A 372 9.77 -7.79 -3.33
N MET A 373 9.32 -6.55 -3.52
CA MET A 373 8.36 -6.22 -4.57
C MET A 373 8.92 -6.38 -5.98
N LYS A 374 10.25 -6.52 -6.14
CA LYS A 374 10.86 -6.85 -7.43
C LYS A 374 10.49 -8.25 -7.92
N ASP A 375 10.22 -9.16 -6.99
CA ASP A 375 9.86 -10.54 -7.30
C ASP A 375 8.37 -10.68 -7.67
N ASN A 376 7.59 -9.61 -7.53
CA ASN A 376 6.17 -9.59 -7.89
C ASN A 376 5.98 -8.91 -9.26
N ARG A 377 5.72 -9.74 -10.27
CA ARG A 377 5.38 -9.30 -11.63
C ARG A 377 3.88 -9.13 -11.88
N GLU A 378 3.04 -9.30 -10.87
CA GLU A 378 1.61 -9.01 -10.95
C GLU A 378 1.29 -7.56 -10.59
N PHE A 379 2.06 -6.94 -9.70
CA PHE A 379 1.87 -5.55 -9.33
C PHE A 379 2.36 -4.60 -10.42
N ILE A 380 1.42 -3.87 -11.03
CA ILE A 380 1.73 -2.84 -12.02
C ILE A 380 1.95 -1.49 -11.32
N PHE A 381 1.07 -1.14 -10.38
CA PHE A 381 1.21 0.04 -9.54
C PHE A 381 0.68 -0.23 -8.14
N TYR A 382 1.46 0.17 -7.12
CA TYR A 382 1.16 -0.07 -5.71
C TYR A 382 1.71 1.04 -4.83
N ARG A 383 1.08 1.27 -3.68
CA ARG A 383 1.48 2.31 -2.73
C ARG A 383 2.29 1.72 -1.57
N GLN A 384 3.52 2.20 -1.40
CA GLN A 384 4.44 1.74 -0.34
C GLN A 384 4.18 2.37 1.03
N PHE A 385 3.70 3.60 1.13
CA PHE A 385 3.56 4.26 2.43
C PHE A 385 2.12 4.68 2.66
N ASN A 386 1.41 3.88 3.46
CA ASN A 386 0.14 4.28 4.04
C ASN A 386 0.42 4.84 5.44
N ASN A 387 1.10 5.98 5.56
CA ASN A 387 1.37 6.56 6.87
C ASN A 387 0.17 7.41 7.33
N ALA A 388 -0.76 6.74 8.00
CA ALA A 388 -1.89 7.29 8.75
C ALA A 388 -1.54 8.55 9.57
N GLY A 389 -0.37 8.55 10.21
CA GLY A 389 0.02 9.54 11.22
C GLY A 389 0.24 10.98 10.70
N ALA A 390 0.44 11.18 9.39
CA ALA A 390 0.64 12.51 8.83
C ALA A 390 -0.66 13.25 8.46
N THR A 391 -1.77 12.51 8.29
CA THR A 391 -3.06 13.07 7.85
C THR A 391 -4.24 12.69 8.75
N GLY A 392 -4.03 11.86 9.77
CA GLY A 392 -5.08 11.37 10.66
C GLY A 392 -6.00 10.33 10.02
N GLY A 393 -5.57 9.67 8.95
CA GLY A 393 -6.32 8.58 8.28
C GLY A 393 -5.94 7.18 8.79
N GLU A 394 -6.61 6.15 8.30
CA GLU A 394 -6.34 4.72 8.57
C GLU A 394 -5.55 4.07 7.42
N ASP A 395 -4.78 3.02 7.70
CA ASP A 395 -3.99 2.27 6.71
C ASP A 395 -4.43 0.79 6.53
N LEU A 396 -3.62 -0.01 5.82
CA LEU A 396 -3.92 -1.44 5.62
C LEU A 396 -3.75 -2.28 6.89
N ILE A 397 -2.89 -1.85 7.81
CA ILE A 397 -2.76 -2.48 9.12
C ILE A 397 -4.03 -2.23 9.93
N ASP A 398 -4.59 -1.02 9.86
CA ASP A 398 -5.88 -0.70 10.45
C ASP A 398 -7.02 -1.51 9.80
N LEU A 399 -7.03 -1.68 8.47
CA LEU A 399 -8.00 -2.55 7.79
C LEU A 399 -7.98 -3.99 8.35
N VAL A 400 -6.79 -4.54 8.60
CA VAL A 400 -6.67 -5.85 9.23
C VAL A 400 -7.14 -5.79 10.67
N LYS A 401 -6.81 -4.76 11.45
CA LYS A 401 -7.31 -4.59 12.82
C LYS A 401 -8.85 -4.53 12.87
N HIS A 402 -9.48 -3.83 11.93
CA HIS A 402 -10.94 -3.80 11.76
C HIS A 402 -11.54 -5.18 11.47
N SER A 403 -10.76 -6.12 10.94
CA SER A 403 -11.21 -7.47 10.60
C SER A 403 -10.84 -8.49 11.67
N TYR A 404 -9.80 -8.21 12.45
CA TYR A 404 -9.21 -9.10 13.43
C TYR A 404 -10.13 -9.31 14.64
N PRO A 405 -10.17 -10.52 15.25
CA PRO A 405 -11.07 -10.83 16.35
C PRO A 405 -10.88 -9.90 17.55
N HIS A 406 -11.95 -9.77 18.32
CA HIS A 406 -12.02 -8.94 19.53
C HIS A 406 -12.41 -9.81 20.73
N ASN A 407 -12.06 -9.38 21.95
CA ASN A 407 -12.28 -10.08 23.23
C ASN A 407 -11.49 -11.39 23.39
N SER A 408 -11.53 -12.00 24.58
CA SER A 408 -10.81 -13.26 24.91
C SER A 408 -9.30 -13.24 24.63
N GLY A 409 -8.64 -12.13 24.98
CA GLY A 409 -7.20 -11.93 24.76
C GLY A 409 -6.85 -11.25 23.43
N TRP A 410 -7.81 -11.16 22.51
CA TRP A 410 -7.68 -10.47 21.23
C TRP A 410 -7.96 -8.96 21.37
N ASP A 411 -7.16 -8.12 20.70
CA ASP A 411 -7.30 -6.65 20.66
C ASP A 411 -7.57 -6.12 19.23
N GLY A 412 -8.19 -6.94 18.38
CA GLY A 412 -8.77 -6.47 17.14
C GLY A 412 -10.05 -5.67 17.38
N TRP A 413 -10.64 -5.16 16.31
CA TRP A 413 -11.92 -4.43 16.37
C TRP A 413 -13.09 -5.22 15.78
N ASN A 414 -12.83 -6.23 14.96
CA ASN A 414 -13.86 -7.17 14.49
C ASN A 414 -15.13 -6.47 13.93
N THR A 415 -14.97 -5.35 13.24
CA THR A 415 -16.04 -4.44 12.77
C THR A 415 -16.30 -4.54 11.27
N ASN A 416 -15.34 -5.03 10.48
CA ASN A 416 -15.56 -5.28 9.05
C ASN A 416 -16.54 -6.43 8.85
N ALA A 417 -17.64 -6.14 8.17
CA ALA A 417 -18.74 -7.08 7.96
C ALA A 417 -18.97 -7.31 6.47
N VAL A 418 -18.91 -8.57 6.04
CA VAL A 418 -19.15 -8.96 4.65
C VAL A 418 -20.61 -9.38 4.48
N SER A 419 -21.25 -8.94 3.41
CA SER A 419 -22.64 -9.33 3.12
C SER A 419 -22.74 -10.77 2.65
N LEU A 420 -23.86 -11.43 2.95
CA LEU A 420 -24.16 -12.78 2.44
C LEU A 420 -24.14 -12.82 0.90
N LYS A 421 -24.59 -11.73 0.24
CA LYS A 421 -24.49 -11.56 -1.21
C LYS A 421 -23.07 -11.72 -1.76
N GLN A 422 -22.06 -11.24 -1.04
CA GLN A 422 -20.67 -11.41 -1.45
C GLN A 422 -20.20 -12.84 -1.21
N VAL A 423 -20.60 -13.45 -0.08
CA VAL A 423 -20.32 -14.87 0.20
C VAL A 423 -20.89 -15.76 -0.90
N ASP A 424 -22.11 -15.51 -1.34
CA ASP A 424 -22.79 -16.28 -2.39
C ASP A 424 -22.19 -16.08 -3.78
N ALA A 425 -21.45 -15.00 -4.00
CA ALA A 425 -20.76 -14.76 -5.25
C ALA A 425 -19.61 -15.73 -5.48
N TYR A 426 -18.90 -16.17 -4.43
CA TYR A 426 -17.81 -17.14 -4.57
C TYR A 426 -18.31 -18.48 -5.13
N TYR A 427 -17.51 -19.09 -6.01
CA TYR A 427 -17.81 -20.39 -6.58
C TYR A 427 -17.61 -21.53 -5.56
N MET A 428 -18.13 -22.70 -5.92
CA MET A 428 -17.75 -23.98 -5.34
C MET A 428 -16.34 -24.37 -5.81
N PHE A 429 -15.74 -25.39 -5.19
CA PHE A 429 -14.35 -25.79 -5.44
C PHE A 429 -14.08 -26.26 -6.88
N ASP A 430 -15.12 -26.71 -7.58
CA ASP A 430 -15.10 -27.06 -9.01
C ASP A 430 -15.45 -25.89 -9.94
N GLY A 431 -15.61 -24.68 -9.41
CA GLY A 431 -15.91 -23.48 -10.19
C GLY A 431 -17.37 -23.29 -10.58
N ARG A 432 -18.29 -24.19 -10.17
CA ARG A 432 -19.74 -24.00 -10.30
C ARG A 432 -20.26 -23.01 -9.27
N ASP A 433 -21.41 -22.41 -9.52
CA ASP A 433 -22.06 -21.60 -8.49
C ASP A 433 -22.77 -22.48 -7.44
N LYS A 434 -23.14 -21.88 -6.31
CA LYS A 434 -23.78 -22.60 -5.21
C LYS A 434 -25.14 -23.20 -5.59
N ASP A 435 -25.85 -22.58 -6.54
CA ASP A 435 -27.20 -22.96 -6.94
C ASP A 435 -27.17 -24.12 -7.96
N ASN A 436 -26.00 -24.37 -8.56
CA ASN A 436 -25.70 -25.44 -9.49
C ASN A 436 -24.51 -26.31 -8.99
N ALA A 437 -24.36 -26.44 -7.67
CA ALA A 437 -23.27 -27.21 -7.07
C ALA A 437 -23.31 -28.69 -7.52
N SER A 438 -22.14 -29.31 -7.68
CA SER A 438 -22.05 -30.72 -8.09
C SER A 438 -22.20 -31.69 -6.91
N GLU A 439 -22.45 -32.97 -7.21
CA GLU A 439 -22.46 -34.03 -6.20
C GLU A 439 -21.10 -34.22 -5.53
N GLY A 440 -19.99 -33.94 -6.23
CA GLY A 440 -18.64 -34.02 -5.68
C GLY A 440 -18.30 -32.87 -4.73
N TYR A 441 -18.92 -31.71 -4.92
CA TYR A 441 -18.67 -30.49 -4.13
C TYR A 441 -19.99 -29.81 -3.77
N PRO A 442 -20.86 -30.48 -3.00
CA PRO A 442 -22.21 -29.99 -2.74
C PRO A 442 -22.20 -28.74 -1.87
N TYR A 443 -23.18 -27.86 -2.11
CA TYR A 443 -23.53 -26.77 -1.20
C TYR A 443 -24.57 -27.25 -0.20
N HIS A 444 -24.35 -26.97 1.08
CA HIS A 444 -25.29 -27.33 2.15
C HIS A 444 -25.78 -26.07 2.85
N GLU A 445 -27.10 -25.95 2.95
CA GLU A 445 -27.74 -24.89 3.71
C GLU A 445 -27.70 -25.12 5.23
N ASP A 446 -27.56 -26.37 5.68
CA ASP A 446 -27.74 -26.70 7.09
C ASP A 446 -26.62 -27.57 7.60
N GLY A 447 -26.57 -27.68 8.93
CA GLY A 447 -25.65 -28.55 9.63
C GLY A 447 -24.22 -28.01 9.73
N PHE A 448 -23.41 -28.83 10.38
CA PHE A 448 -22.03 -28.53 10.70
C PHE A 448 -21.11 -29.59 10.12
N ILE A 449 -19.87 -29.17 9.81
CA ILE A 449 -18.82 -30.06 9.31
C ILE A 449 -18.64 -31.22 10.30
N THR A 450 -18.56 -32.43 9.77
CA THR A 450 -18.36 -33.68 10.50
C THR A 450 -17.02 -34.32 10.13
N ALA A 451 -16.69 -35.47 10.73
CA ALA A 451 -15.50 -36.22 10.34
C ALA A 451 -15.58 -36.73 8.88
N ASP A 452 -16.80 -37.01 8.40
CA ASP A 452 -17.04 -37.47 7.03
C ASP A 452 -16.85 -36.34 6.00
N ASP A 453 -16.89 -35.08 6.45
CA ASP A 453 -16.57 -33.90 5.64
C ASP A 453 -15.05 -33.59 5.62
N ALA A 454 -14.18 -34.46 6.15
CA ALA A 454 -12.75 -34.20 6.27
C ALA A 454 -12.02 -34.02 4.92
N ASP A 455 -12.52 -34.60 3.83
CA ASP A 455 -11.92 -34.41 2.51
C ASP A 455 -12.47 -33.17 1.78
N SER A 456 -13.55 -32.57 2.28
CA SER A 456 -14.30 -31.53 1.58
C SER A 456 -13.52 -30.21 1.53
N ILE A 457 -12.78 -29.85 2.59
CA ILE A 457 -11.97 -28.63 2.67
C ILE A 457 -11.02 -28.53 3.88
N TYR A 458 -10.73 -29.64 4.54
CA TYR A 458 -10.29 -29.60 5.93
C TYR A 458 -9.08 -28.68 6.20
N LYS A 459 -8.13 -28.54 5.27
CA LYS A 459 -6.96 -27.65 5.44
C LYS A 459 -7.27 -26.14 5.41
N PHE A 460 -8.31 -25.69 4.71
CA PHE A 460 -8.67 -24.25 4.68
C PHE A 460 -9.54 -23.84 5.88
N VAL A 461 -10.27 -24.81 6.45
CA VAL A 461 -11.12 -24.60 7.62
C VAL A 461 -10.38 -24.89 8.93
N ASN A 462 -9.33 -25.72 8.88
CA ASN A 462 -8.60 -26.19 10.05
C ASN A 462 -7.09 -26.04 9.87
N ARG A 463 -6.49 -25.13 10.64
CA ARG A 463 -5.04 -25.12 10.85
C ARG A 463 -4.58 -25.58 12.25
N ALA A 464 -5.45 -25.81 13.24
CA ALA A 464 -5.03 -26.43 14.52
C ALA A 464 -6.10 -26.72 15.60
N SER A 465 -7.42 -26.60 15.38
CA SER A 465 -8.40 -26.69 16.49
C SER A 465 -9.17 -28.02 16.56
N GLU A 466 -9.30 -28.56 17.78
CA GLU A 466 -10.16 -29.73 18.09
C GLU A 466 -11.67 -29.41 17.95
N GLU A 467 -12.02 -28.12 17.84
CA GLU A 467 -13.40 -27.61 17.75
C GLU A 467 -13.96 -27.48 16.31
N LYS A 468 -13.25 -28.00 15.31
CA LYS A 468 -13.58 -27.95 13.87
C LYS A 468 -15.01 -28.39 13.49
N TYR A 469 -15.66 -29.24 14.29
CA TYR A 469 -17.05 -29.67 14.05
C TYR A 469 -18.11 -28.61 14.40
N GLN A 470 -17.69 -27.39 14.75
CA GLN A 470 -18.59 -26.27 15.06
C GLN A 470 -18.71 -25.26 13.90
N VAL A 471 -18.14 -25.56 12.73
CA VAL A 471 -18.23 -24.76 11.50
C VAL A 471 -19.42 -25.21 10.65
N SER A 472 -20.21 -24.26 10.13
CA SER A 472 -21.36 -24.60 9.25
C SER A 472 -20.90 -25.16 7.91
N ARG A 473 -21.63 -26.16 7.39
CA ARG A 473 -21.39 -26.75 6.06
C ARG A 473 -21.64 -25.75 4.91
N ARG A 474 -22.27 -24.59 5.16
CA ARG A 474 -22.42 -23.50 4.17
C ARG A 474 -21.08 -22.91 3.68
N PHE A 475 -20.05 -23.02 4.52
CA PHE A 475 -18.68 -22.62 4.16
C PHE A 475 -17.86 -23.79 3.58
N GLY A 476 -18.53 -24.94 3.42
CA GLY A 476 -18.17 -26.16 2.70
C GLY A 476 -17.83 -25.93 1.23
N ASN A 477 -16.86 -26.67 0.70
CA ASN A 477 -16.56 -26.84 -0.72
C ASN A 477 -16.43 -25.56 -1.55
N ARG A 478 -15.88 -24.46 -1.01
CA ARG A 478 -15.74 -23.20 -1.73
C ARG A 478 -14.41 -23.09 -2.47
N GLU A 479 -14.31 -22.15 -3.39
CA GLU A 479 -13.05 -21.87 -4.09
C GLU A 479 -11.96 -21.31 -3.14
N PRO A 480 -10.65 -21.48 -3.45
CA PRO A 480 -9.54 -21.00 -2.63
C PRO A 480 -9.61 -19.52 -2.23
N ARG A 481 -10.08 -18.65 -3.13
CA ARG A 481 -10.20 -17.20 -2.87
C ARG A 481 -11.23 -16.86 -1.79
N PHE A 482 -12.23 -17.72 -1.57
CA PHE A 482 -13.19 -17.57 -0.48
C PHE A 482 -12.47 -17.64 0.87
N TYR A 483 -11.68 -18.70 1.09
CA TYR A 483 -10.93 -18.89 2.34
C TYR A 483 -9.82 -17.87 2.53
N ALA A 484 -9.24 -17.32 1.45
CA ALA A 484 -8.26 -16.25 1.54
C ALA A 484 -8.88 -14.88 1.87
N SER A 485 -10.21 -14.73 1.70
CA SER A 485 -10.86 -13.41 1.73
C SER A 485 -11.92 -13.25 2.81
N ILE A 486 -12.62 -14.33 3.18
CA ILE A 486 -13.78 -14.30 4.07
C ILE A 486 -13.43 -14.97 5.39
N SER A 487 -13.68 -14.26 6.50
CA SER A 487 -13.69 -14.88 7.82
C SER A 487 -15.13 -15.18 8.22
N PHE A 488 -15.33 -16.31 8.88
CA PHE A 488 -16.66 -16.82 9.18
C PHE A 488 -16.67 -17.50 10.55
N ASN A 489 -17.86 -17.65 11.13
CA ASN A 489 -18.01 -18.22 12.46
C ASN A 489 -17.37 -19.62 12.53
N GLY A 490 -16.34 -19.76 13.37
CA GLY A 490 -15.53 -20.96 13.55
C GLY A 490 -14.22 -21.02 12.75
N CYS A 491 -13.89 -20.02 11.92
CA CYS A 491 -12.59 -20.00 11.22
C CYS A 491 -11.45 -19.70 12.20
N VAL A 492 -10.29 -20.31 11.95
CA VAL A 492 -9.09 -20.15 12.81
C VAL A 492 -8.31 -18.91 12.40
N TRP A 493 -7.86 -18.15 13.40
CA TRP A 493 -6.89 -17.06 13.25
C TRP A 493 -5.57 -17.52 13.87
N GLU A 494 -4.53 -17.71 13.05
CA GLU A 494 -3.29 -18.40 13.46
C GLU A 494 -2.50 -17.60 14.51
N SER A 495 -2.28 -16.31 14.27
CA SER A 495 -1.61 -15.39 15.21
C SER A 495 -0.26 -15.93 15.71
N GLU A 496 0.58 -16.40 14.79
CA GLU A 496 1.75 -17.23 15.06
C GLU A 496 2.81 -16.55 15.95
N ASN A 497 2.88 -15.22 15.91
CA ASN A 497 3.78 -14.43 16.76
C ASN A 497 3.14 -13.97 18.07
N ALA A 498 2.04 -14.60 18.51
CA ALA A 498 1.36 -14.17 19.73
C ALA A 498 2.28 -14.37 20.95
N TYR A 499 2.38 -13.32 21.77
CA TYR A 499 3.27 -13.33 22.93
C TYR A 499 2.78 -14.36 23.95
N LYS A 500 3.69 -15.25 24.35
CA LYS A 500 3.43 -16.22 25.43
C LYS A 500 3.56 -15.52 26.78
N ASN A 501 2.57 -15.69 27.64
CA ASN A 501 2.64 -15.16 29.00
C ASN A 501 3.72 -15.89 29.82
N GLN A 502 3.96 -15.45 31.07
CA GLN A 502 5.04 -15.98 31.93
C GLN A 502 4.93 -17.50 32.20
N ASN A 503 3.76 -18.09 32.01
CA ASN A 503 3.50 -19.52 32.20
C ASN A 503 3.67 -20.32 30.88
N GLY A 504 4.10 -19.68 29.79
CA GLY A 504 4.24 -20.30 28.47
C GLY A 504 2.93 -20.52 27.73
N THR A 505 1.79 -20.05 28.27
CA THR A 505 0.47 -20.16 27.65
C THR A 505 0.20 -18.98 26.71
N VAL A 506 -0.48 -19.26 25.59
CA VAL A 506 -0.90 -18.27 24.59
C VAL A 506 -2.41 -18.38 24.43
N ASP A 507 -3.11 -17.27 24.66
CA ASP A 507 -4.58 -17.29 24.69
C ASP A 507 -5.20 -17.15 23.28
N ILE A 508 -4.45 -16.62 22.31
CA ILE A 508 -4.96 -16.28 20.98
C ILE A 508 -4.34 -17.08 19.81
N GLN A 509 -3.24 -17.81 20.01
CA GLN A 509 -2.60 -18.53 18.91
C GLN A 509 -3.48 -19.70 18.45
N ASN A 510 -3.73 -19.78 17.15
CA ASN A 510 -4.44 -20.87 16.48
C ASN A 510 -5.84 -21.14 17.07
N LYS A 511 -6.59 -20.08 17.42
CA LYS A 511 -7.96 -20.22 17.95
C LYS A 511 -9.04 -19.92 16.90
N PRO A 512 -10.19 -20.60 16.99
CA PRO A 512 -11.37 -20.24 16.20
C PRO A 512 -11.99 -18.93 16.69
N CYS A 513 -12.52 -18.12 15.78
CA CYS A 513 -13.37 -16.99 16.15
C CYS A 513 -14.85 -17.42 16.25
N ASN A 514 -15.54 -17.02 17.32
CA ASN A 514 -16.95 -17.38 17.55
C ASN A 514 -17.85 -16.15 17.68
N TYR A 515 -18.76 -15.97 16.72
CA TYR A 515 -19.61 -14.77 16.58
C TYR A 515 -20.99 -14.87 17.28
N TYR A 516 -21.27 -15.95 18.00
CA TYR A 516 -22.51 -16.09 18.76
C TYR A 516 -22.66 -15.00 19.83
N ARG A 517 -23.88 -14.51 20.08
CA ARG A 517 -24.16 -13.49 21.09
C ARG A 517 -23.68 -13.95 22.47
N GLY A 518 -22.93 -13.10 23.16
CA GLY A 518 -22.34 -13.41 24.47
C GLY A 518 -21.24 -14.48 24.44
N GLY A 519 -20.87 -14.96 23.25
CA GLY A 519 -19.67 -15.76 23.05
C GLY A 519 -18.42 -14.90 22.99
N GLU A 520 -17.26 -15.55 22.84
CA GLU A 520 -15.94 -14.95 22.97
C GLU A 520 -15.68 -13.79 22.01
N ASN A 521 -16.10 -13.86 20.75
CA ASN A 521 -15.87 -12.82 19.74
C ASN A 521 -17.17 -12.29 19.12
N GLY A 522 -18.31 -12.60 19.74
CA GLY A 522 -19.62 -12.20 19.26
C GLY A 522 -20.11 -10.91 19.90
N LYS A 523 -21.34 -10.52 19.55
CA LYS A 523 -21.97 -9.33 20.10
C LYS A 523 -22.11 -9.43 21.62
N THR A 524 -21.54 -8.46 22.34
CA THR A 524 -21.69 -8.30 23.79
C THR A 524 -22.60 -7.11 24.11
N SER A 525 -23.03 -7.00 25.37
CA SER A 525 -23.82 -5.85 25.84
C SER A 525 -22.97 -4.60 26.12
N SER A 526 -21.69 -4.79 26.47
CA SER A 526 -20.76 -3.70 26.77
C SER A 526 -20.22 -3.04 25.52
N GLU A 527 -19.98 -3.84 24.47
CA GLU A 527 -19.26 -3.46 23.25
C GLU A 527 -19.99 -4.03 22.01
N PRO A 528 -21.26 -3.62 21.78
CA PRO A 528 -22.10 -4.21 20.74
C PRO A 528 -21.62 -3.92 19.30
N GLU A 529 -20.73 -2.94 19.10
CA GLU A 529 -20.16 -2.58 17.82
C GLU A 529 -18.96 -3.42 17.37
N PHE A 530 -18.24 -4.06 18.31
CA PHE A 530 -17.02 -4.84 18.05
C PHE A 530 -17.32 -6.29 17.63
N CYS A 531 -18.24 -6.45 16.69
CA CYS A 531 -18.55 -7.71 16.03
C CYS A 531 -19.03 -7.48 14.58
N PRO A 532 -18.81 -8.42 13.65
CA PRO A 532 -19.25 -8.26 12.27
C PRO A 532 -20.77 -8.30 12.27
N PHE A 533 -21.41 -7.19 11.93
CA PHE A 533 -22.85 -7.05 12.11
C PHE A 533 -23.69 -7.94 11.17
N THR A 534 -23.05 -8.57 10.17
CA THR A 534 -23.62 -9.60 9.29
C THR A 534 -23.33 -11.02 9.77
N GLY A 535 -22.55 -11.21 10.85
CA GLY A 535 -22.05 -12.52 11.28
C GLY A 535 -20.97 -13.12 10.36
N ILE A 536 -20.44 -12.33 9.42
CA ILE A 536 -19.43 -12.72 8.44
C ILE A 536 -18.37 -11.61 8.41
N GLY A 537 -17.11 -11.95 8.58
CA GLY A 537 -16.00 -11.00 8.62
C GLY A 537 -15.15 -11.00 7.34
N LEU A 538 -14.11 -10.17 7.35
CA LEU A 538 -13.10 -10.08 6.30
C LEU A 538 -11.83 -10.82 6.74
N PHE A 539 -11.14 -11.46 5.79
CA PHE A 539 -9.86 -12.16 6.02
C PHE A 539 -8.77 -11.76 5.03
N LYS A 540 -9.14 -11.14 3.90
CA LYS A 540 -8.16 -10.60 2.94
C LYS A 540 -7.22 -9.62 3.65
N TYR A 541 -5.96 -9.61 3.23
CA TYR A 541 -4.84 -8.89 3.85
C TYR A 541 -4.32 -9.47 5.16
N TYR A 542 -4.99 -10.39 5.84
CA TYR A 542 -4.46 -10.98 7.08
C TYR A 542 -3.25 -11.89 6.83
N HIS A 543 -2.17 -11.68 7.61
CA HIS A 543 -1.01 -12.57 7.64
C HIS A 543 -1.04 -13.45 8.91
N PRO A 544 -0.67 -14.75 8.86
CA PRO A 544 -0.67 -15.63 10.03
C PRO A 544 0.16 -15.09 11.20
N ASP A 545 1.28 -14.43 10.90
CA ASP A 545 2.14 -13.74 11.87
C ASP A 545 1.54 -12.48 12.51
N ASP A 546 0.43 -11.93 11.99
CA ASP A 546 -0.17 -10.71 12.54
C ASP A 546 -0.84 -11.00 13.89
N THR A 547 -0.58 -10.13 14.87
CA THR A 547 -1.13 -10.24 16.22
C THR A 547 -1.61 -8.91 16.79
N TRP A 548 -2.85 -8.91 17.29
CA TRP A 548 -3.38 -7.87 18.18
C TRP A 548 -3.89 -8.51 19.46
N GLN A 549 -3.24 -8.19 20.57
CA GLN A 549 -3.50 -8.83 21.86
C GLN A 549 -3.61 -7.81 22.98
N THR A 550 -4.51 -8.06 23.92
CA THR A 550 -4.82 -7.12 25.03
C THR A 550 -3.62 -6.86 25.94
N SER A 551 -2.70 -7.82 26.03
CA SER A 551 -1.48 -7.69 26.82
C SER A 551 -0.32 -8.38 26.14
N GLY A 552 0.80 -7.69 25.90
CA GLY A 552 2.00 -8.22 25.24
C GLY A 552 2.37 -7.46 23.97
N ALA A 553 3.29 -8.02 23.18
CA ALA A 553 3.76 -7.40 21.94
C ALA A 553 2.75 -7.61 20.80
N VAL A 554 2.59 -6.59 19.97
CA VAL A 554 1.80 -6.60 18.73
C VAL A 554 2.77 -6.80 17.57
N TYR A 555 2.48 -7.77 16.71
CA TYR A 555 3.25 -8.03 15.50
C TYR A 555 2.39 -7.76 14.28
N GLN A 556 2.93 -6.99 13.32
CA GLN A 556 2.21 -6.56 12.14
C GLN A 556 3.13 -6.69 10.94
N THR A 557 2.77 -7.57 10.02
CA THR A 557 3.46 -7.70 8.74
C THR A 557 3.11 -6.49 7.89
N TYR A 558 4.11 -5.84 7.32
CA TYR A 558 3.91 -4.71 6.40
C TYR A 558 3.19 -5.17 5.13
N LYS A 559 2.24 -4.34 4.65
CA LYS A 559 1.36 -4.65 3.52
C LYS A 559 1.37 -3.48 2.55
N VAL A 560 1.26 -3.79 1.27
CA VAL A 560 1.14 -2.79 0.20
C VAL A 560 -0.26 -2.82 -0.38
N GLU A 561 -0.76 -1.65 -0.76
CA GLU A 561 -2.04 -1.56 -1.46
C GLU A 561 -1.81 -1.69 -2.98
N PRO A 562 -2.39 -2.72 -3.63
CA PRO A 562 -2.23 -2.90 -5.07
C PRO A 562 -3.26 -2.05 -5.82
N THR A 563 -2.84 -0.88 -6.31
CA THR A 563 -3.73 0.05 -7.02
C THR A 563 -4.13 -0.48 -8.41
N ILE A 564 -3.20 -1.14 -9.10
CA ILE A 564 -3.41 -1.81 -10.39
C ILE A 564 -2.58 -3.09 -10.41
N ARG A 565 -3.23 -4.23 -10.68
CA ARG A 565 -2.60 -5.54 -10.87
C ARG A 565 -2.73 -6.03 -12.30
N TYR A 566 -1.94 -7.03 -12.68
CA TYR A 566 -2.05 -7.66 -13.99
C TYR A 566 -3.40 -8.36 -14.19
N ALA A 567 -3.99 -8.92 -13.12
CA ALA A 567 -5.36 -9.46 -13.15
C ALA A 567 -6.40 -8.42 -13.61
N ASP A 568 -6.25 -7.13 -13.24
CA ASP A 568 -7.12 -6.07 -13.76
C ASP A 568 -7.04 -5.99 -15.29
N VAL A 569 -5.82 -5.93 -15.83
CA VAL A 569 -5.56 -5.77 -17.27
C VAL A 569 -6.12 -6.93 -18.07
N LEU A 570 -5.93 -8.17 -17.60
CA LEU A 570 -6.49 -9.37 -18.23
C LEU A 570 -8.03 -9.31 -18.29
N LEU A 571 -8.67 -8.92 -17.18
CA LEU A 571 -10.12 -8.80 -17.12
C LEU A 571 -10.65 -7.61 -17.93
N TRP A 572 -9.94 -6.48 -17.96
CA TRP A 572 -10.28 -5.33 -18.81
C TRP A 572 -10.19 -5.67 -20.30
N TYR A 573 -9.18 -6.44 -20.68
CA TYR A 573 -9.00 -6.89 -22.06
C TYR A 573 -10.13 -7.83 -22.49
N ALA A 574 -10.43 -8.86 -21.69
CA ALA A 574 -11.55 -9.77 -21.96
C ALA A 574 -12.90 -9.04 -21.99
N GLU A 575 -13.11 -8.08 -21.08
CA GLU A 575 -14.30 -7.21 -21.08
C GLU A 575 -14.41 -6.42 -22.38
N ALA A 576 -13.37 -5.68 -22.74
CA ALA A 576 -13.42 -4.79 -23.89
C ALA A 576 -13.58 -5.53 -25.21
N LEU A 577 -12.93 -6.70 -25.37
CA LEU A 577 -13.11 -7.54 -26.55
C LEU A 577 -14.53 -8.12 -26.65
N ASN A 578 -15.15 -8.48 -25.53
CA ASN A 578 -16.51 -9.04 -25.53
C ASN A 578 -17.55 -8.08 -26.12
N GLU A 579 -17.34 -6.77 -25.96
CA GLU A 579 -18.25 -5.71 -26.38
C GLU A 579 -18.07 -5.28 -27.84
N LEU A 580 -17.15 -5.90 -28.59
CA LEU A 580 -16.94 -5.58 -30.01
C LEU A 580 -17.83 -6.41 -30.92
N THR A 581 -18.31 -5.80 -32.00
CA THR A 581 -19.03 -6.49 -33.08
C THR A 581 -18.28 -6.42 -34.41
N GLN A 582 -17.33 -5.50 -34.54
CA GLN A 582 -16.49 -5.32 -35.71
C GLN A 582 -14.99 -5.16 -35.34
N GLU A 583 -14.15 -5.15 -36.37
CA GLU A 583 -12.71 -4.94 -36.24
C GLU A 583 -12.36 -3.44 -36.28
N TYR A 584 -11.35 -3.06 -35.49
CA TYR A 584 -10.77 -1.72 -35.49
C TYR A 584 -9.24 -1.80 -35.39
N SER A 585 -8.58 -0.81 -35.98
CA SER A 585 -7.13 -0.66 -35.93
C SER A 585 -6.75 0.72 -35.42
N PHE A 586 -5.75 0.77 -34.54
CA PHE A 586 -5.20 2.01 -33.98
C PHE A 586 -3.67 1.99 -34.07
N PRO A 587 -3.00 3.14 -34.22
CA PRO A 587 -1.56 3.19 -33.98
C PRO A 587 -1.25 2.80 -32.53
N THR A 588 -0.11 2.14 -32.31
CA THR A 588 0.39 1.86 -30.96
C THR A 588 0.67 3.17 -30.20
N TYR A 589 0.79 3.11 -28.87
CA TYR A 589 1.06 4.27 -28.01
C TYR A 589 2.39 4.97 -28.34
N ASP A 590 3.37 4.21 -28.84
CA ASP A 590 4.65 4.71 -29.32
C ASP A 590 4.63 5.05 -30.82
N GLY A 591 3.50 4.83 -31.49
CA GLY A 591 3.28 5.03 -32.91
C GLY A 591 4.05 4.07 -33.84
N ARG A 592 4.85 3.14 -33.31
CA ARG A 592 5.75 2.29 -34.12
C ARG A 592 5.03 1.15 -34.85
N GLY A 593 3.78 0.88 -34.49
CA GLY A 593 3.00 -0.20 -35.07
C GLY A 593 1.52 0.11 -35.10
N THR A 594 0.73 -0.93 -35.39
CA THR A 594 -0.72 -0.88 -35.38
C THR A 594 -1.23 -2.04 -34.54
N VAL A 595 -2.18 -1.75 -33.65
CA VAL A 595 -2.91 -2.76 -32.89
C VAL A 595 -4.27 -2.93 -33.52
N THR A 596 -4.60 -4.15 -33.92
CA THR A 596 -5.90 -4.51 -34.49
C THR A 596 -6.66 -5.38 -33.50
N VAL A 597 -7.86 -4.94 -33.15
CA VAL A 597 -8.75 -5.60 -32.20
C VAL A 597 -10.11 -5.86 -32.81
N SER A 598 -10.64 -7.04 -32.49
CA SER A 598 -12.00 -7.47 -32.80
C SER A 598 -12.43 -8.43 -31.70
N ARG A 599 -13.72 -8.70 -31.55
CA ARG A 599 -14.16 -9.77 -30.65
C ARG A 599 -13.52 -11.09 -31.07
N ASN A 600 -12.68 -11.65 -30.19
CA ASN A 600 -11.91 -12.85 -30.47
C ASN A 600 -11.92 -13.73 -29.22
N VAL A 601 -12.64 -14.86 -29.32
CA VAL A 601 -12.84 -15.78 -28.20
C VAL A 601 -11.52 -16.33 -27.67
N GLU A 602 -10.54 -16.61 -28.53
CA GLU A 602 -9.26 -17.17 -28.09
C GLU A 602 -8.44 -16.14 -27.30
N LYS A 603 -8.40 -14.87 -27.74
CA LYS A 603 -7.77 -13.78 -27.00
C LYS A 603 -8.49 -13.48 -25.68
N MET A 604 -9.82 -13.56 -25.66
CA MET A 604 -10.61 -13.43 -24.44
C MET A 604 -10.31 -14.56 -23.46
N ARG A 605 -10.28 -15.81 -23.96
CA ARG A 605 -9.94 -17.00 -23.20
C ARG A 605 -8.52 -16.92 -22.64
N SER A 606 -7.54 -16.57 -23.46
CA SER A 606 -6.15 -16.48 -23.05
C SER A 606 -5.94 -15.46 -21.94
N ALA A 607 -6.82 -14.48 -21.75
CA ALA A 607 -6.74 -13.52 -20.64
C ALA A 607 -7.59 -13.93 -19.43
N PHE A 608 -8.87 -14.27 -19.67
CA PHE A 608 -9.83 -14.55 -18.60
C PHE A 608 -9.52 -15.86 -17.87
N SER A 609 -9.18 -16.92 -18.61
CA SER A 609 -8.95 -18.26 -18.04
C SER A 609 -7.77 -18.28 -17.08
N GLN A 610 -6.72 -17.48 -17.32
CA GLN A 610 -5.55 -17.41 -16.41
C GLN A 610 -5.94 -16.99 -14.99
N VAL A 611 -6.88 -16.05 -14.84
CA VAL A 611 -7.35 -15.59 -13.54
C VAL A 611 -8.06 -16.72 -12.79
N ARG A 612 -8.90 -17.49 -13.51
CA ARG A 612 -9.62 -18.65 -12.96
C ARG A 612 -8.69 -19.81 -12.65
N PHE A 613 -7.77 -20.14 -13.55
CA PHE A 613 -6.77 -21.17 -13.35
C PHE A 613 -5.83 -20.86 -12.18
N ARG A 614 -5.39 -19.60 -12.01
CA ARG A 614 -4.61 -19.20 -10.82
C ARG A 614 -5.41 -19.46 -9.54
N ALA A 615 -6.72 -19.26 -9.57
CA ALA A 615 -7.63 -19.56 -8.47
C ALA A 615 -8.02 -21.06 -8.34
N GLY A 616 -7.45 -21.95 -9.17
CA GLY A 616 -7.74 -23.38 -9.15
C GLY A 616 -9.08 -23.77 -9.77
N LEU A 617 -9.70 -22.87 -10.53
CA LEU A 617 -11.01 -23.07 -11.15
C LEU A 617 -10.90 -23.43 -12.64
N PRO A 618 -11.85 -24.19 -13.19
CA PRO A 618 -11.90 -24.43 -14.63
C PRO A 618 -12.19 -23.14 -15.41
N ASP A 619 -11.92 -23.20 -16.71
CA ASP A 619 -12.27 -22.13 -17.64
C ASP A 619 -13.79 -21.89 -17.70
N ALA A 620 -14.20 -20.73 -18.24
CA ALA A 620 -15.58 -20.50 -18.62
C ALA A 620 -15.93 -21.25 -19.93
N ASP A 621 -17.20 -21.62 -20.08
CA ASP A 621 -17.71 -22.35 -21.25
C ASP A 621 -18.62 -21.48 -22.14
N ASN A 622 -18.95 -20.27 -21.71
CA ASN A 622 -19.97 -19.42 -22.31
C ASN A 622 -19.44 -18.24 -23.14
N TYR A 623 -18.21 -18.34 -23.64
CA TYR A 623 -17.57 -17.30 -24.48
C TYR A 623 -18.34 -16.98 -25.76
N ASP A 624 -19.11 -17.90 -26.31
CA ASP A 624 -19.83 -17.70 -27.57
C ASP A 624 -21.04 -16.76 -27.40
N ASP A 625 -21.57 -16.60 -26.19
CA ASP A 625 -22.66 -15.68 -25.88
C ASP A 625 -22.12 -14.46 -25.13
N ALA A 626 -22.08 -13.31 -25.80
CA ALA A 626 -21.54 -12.08 -25.23
C ALA A 626 -22.31 -11.61 -23.98
N ALA A 627 -23.62 -11.87 -23.89
CA ALA A 627 -24.42 -11.48 -22.73
C ALA A 627 -24.16 -12.38 -21.53
N GLN A 628 -24.10 -13.70 -21.74
CA GLN A 628 -23.78 -14.65 -20.68
C GLN A 628 -22.34 -14.50 -20.19
N PHE A 629 -21.38 -14.37 -21.11
CA PHE A 629 -19.99 -14.12 -20.74
C PHE A 629 -19.83 -12.83 -19.94
N ARG A 630 -20.57 -11.76 -20.27
CA ARG A 630 -20.57 -10.52 -19.49
C ARG A 630 -20.98 -10.76 -18.03
N VAL A 631 -21.99 -11.60 -17.78
CA VAL A 631 -22.40 -11.96 -16.40
C VAL A 631 -21.27 -12.70 -15.68
N THR A 632 -20.67 -13.71 -16.33
CA THR A 632 -19.53 -14.46 -15.78
C THR A 632 -18.35 -13.54 -15.47
N LEU A 633 -17.99 -12.64 -16.38
CA LEU A 633 -16.91 -11.67 -16.23
C LEU A 633 -17.17 -10.70 -15.06
N LYS A 634 -18.39 -10.16 -14.94
CA LYS A 634 -18.75 -9.26 -13.83
C LYS A 634 -18.64 -9.97 -12.47
N ARG A 635 -19.02 -11.25 -12.41
CA ARG A 635 -18.86 -12.10 -11.21
C ARG A 635 -17.39 -12.37 -10.90
N GLU A 636 -16.59 -12.72 -11.90
CA GLU A 636 -15.15 -12.95 -11.73
C GLU A 636 -14.44 -11.68 -11.20
N ARG A 637 -14.76 -10.50 -11.76
CA ARG A 637 -14.25 -9.22 -11.25
C ARG A 637 -14.67 -8.95 -9.80
N GLN A 638 -15.90 -9.31 -9.42
CA GLN A 638 -16.39 -9.14 -8.04
C GLN A 638 -15.60 -9.99 -7.04
N ILE A 639 -15.19 -11.20 -7.43
CA ILE A 639 -14.45 -12.14 -6.60
C ILE A 639 -12.97 -11.77 -6.55
N GLU A 640 -12.35 -11.62 -7.73
CA GLU A 640 -10.92 -11.39 -7.87
C GLU A 640 -10.48 -10.05 -7.24
N LEU A 641 -11.31 -9.01 -7.38
CA LEU A 641 -11.01 -7.65 -6.90
C LEU A 641 -11.76 -7.29 -5.60
N PHE A 642 -12.22 -8.30 -4.85
CA PHE A 642 -12.91 -8.08 -3.59
C PHE A 642 -12.01 -7.35 -2.58
N ALA A 643 -12.53 -6.33 -1.90
CA ALA A 643 -11.80 -5.45 -0.97
C ALA A 643 -10.58 -4.71 -1.58
N GLU A 644 -10.63 -4.40 -2.88
CA GLU A 644 -9.60 -3.61 -3.60
C GLU A 644 -10.19 -2.32 -4.22
N SER A 645 -11.22 -1.75 -3.61
CA SER A 645 -11.89 -0.51 -4.07
C SER A 645 -12.48 -0.56 -5.49
N ALA A 646 -12.65 -1.74 -6.10
CA ALA A 646 -13.15 -1.88 -7.47
C ALA A 646 -14.69 -1.83 -7.57
N ARG A 647 -15.40 -2.58 -6.71
CA ARG A 647 -16.86 -2.84 -6.85
C ARG A 647 -17.70 -1.57 -6.94
N TYR A 648 -17.37 -0.55 -6.15
CA TYR A 648 -18.08 0.74 -6.15
C TYR A 648 -18.12 1.40 -7.54
N PHE A 649 -16.97 1.37 -8.25
CA PHE A 649 -16.83 1.96 -9.57
C PHE A 649 -17.36 1.04 -10.67
N ASP A 650 -17.12 -0.27 -10.55
CA ASP A 650 -17.61 -1.28 -11.50
C ASP A 650 -19.14 -1.24 -11.61
N LEU A 651 -19.88 -1.22 -10.48
CA LEU A 651 -21.34 -1.10 -10.49
C LEU A 651 -21.83 0.20 -11.13
N ARG A 652 -21.10 1.30 -10.96
CA ARG A 652 -21.49 2.61 -11.53
C ARG A 652 -21.23 2.67 -13.02
N ARG A 653 -20.04 2.30 -13.46
CA ARG A 653 -19.67 2.38 -14.88
C ARG A 653 -20.52 1.43 -15.73
N TRP A 654 -20.91 0.28 -15.19
CA TRP A 654 -21.85 -0.65 -15.83
C TRP A 654 -23.31 -0.24 -15.74
N LYS A 655 -23.65 0.75 -14.90
CA LYS A 655 -25.02 1.11 -14.53
C LYS A 655 -25.81 -0.03 -13.86
N ASP A 656 -25.13 -0.92 -13.17
CA ASP A 656 -25.74 -2.00 -12.38
C ASP A 656 -26.12 -1.55 -10.96
N ALA A 657 -25.59 -0.42 -10.49
CA ALA A 657 -25.83 0.09 -9.14
C ALA A 657 -27.33 0.20 -8.74
N PRO A 658 -28.27 0.65 -9.59
CA PRO A 658 -29.69 0.65 -9.25
C PRO A 658 -30.25 -0.73 -8.93
N THR A 659 -29.74 -1.78 -9.58
CA THR A 659 -30.16 -3.17 -9.31
C THR A 659 -29.44 -3.73 -8.08
N GLU A 660 -28.15 -3.46 -7.99
CA GLU A 660 -27.24 -4.09 -7.04
C GLU A 660 -27.23 -3.43 -5.64
N GLU A 661 -27.60 -2.14 -5.57
CA GLU A 661 -27.54 -1.30 -4.37
C GLU A 661 -28.92 -1.00 -3.74
N VAL A 662 -30.03 -1.40 -4.37
CA VAL A 662 -31.38 -1.20 -3.80
C VAL A 662 -31.73 -2.24 -2.73
N GLY A 663 -31.26 -3.48 -2.88
CA GLY A 663 -31.57 -4.57 -1.95
C GLY A 663 -30.98 -4.35 -0.55
N PRO A 664 -31.68 -4.79 0.52
CA PRO A 664 -31.16 -4.71 1.88
C PRO A 664 -29.91 -5.58 2.05
N ILE A 665 -29.03 -5.19 2.98
CA ILE A 665 -27.89 -6.04 3.37
C ILE A 665 -28.44 -7.26 4.12
N LYS A 666 -28.01 -8.44 3.70
CA LYS A 666 -28.33 -9.72 4.34
C LYS A 666 -27.08 -10.32 4.98
N GLY A 667 -27.30 -11.03 6.08
CA GLY A 667 -26.28 -11.75 6.83
C GLY A 667 -26.93 -12.82 7.71
N PHE A 668 -26.26 -13.18 8.79
CA PHE A 668 -26.71 -14.11 9.81
C PHE A 668 -27.20 -13.40 11.07
N ASN A 669 -27.90 -14.12 11.94
CA ASN A 669 -28.49 -13.54 13.14
C ASN A 669 -27.49 -13.52 14.31
N ILE A 670 -26.76 -12.41 14.44
CA ILE A 670 -25.75 -12.20 15.50
C ILE A 670 -26.33 -12.09 16.92
N ASN A 671 -27.66 -12.11 17.10
CA ASN A 671 -28.29 -12.04 18.42
C ASN A 671 -28.54 -13.43 19.04
N ILE A 672 -28.14 -14.50 18.35
CA ILE A 672 -28.31 -15.89 18.76
C ILE A 672 -27.14 -16.35 19.62
N THR A 673 -27.44 -16.97 20.77
CA THR A 673 -26.47 -17.57 21.68
C THR A 673 -26.02 -18.95 21.17
N SER A 674 -24.85 -19.43 21.62
CA SER A 674 -24.29 -20.73 21.20
C SER A 674 -25.18 -21.95 21.48
N SER A 675 -26.10 -21.85 22.45
CA SER A 675 -27.10 -22.87 22.76
C SER A 675 -28.13 -23.12 21.65
N LYS A 676 -28.31 -22.16 20.73
CA LYS A 676 -29.18 -22.25 19.56
C LYS A 676 -28.39 -21.98 18.28
N ARG A 677 -27.17 -22.50 18.18
CA ARG A 677 -26.22 -22.21 17.10
C ARG A 677 -26.80 -22.34 15.69
N GLU A 678 -27.71 -23.29 15.43
CA GLU A 678 -28.35 -23.45 14.12
C GLU A 678 -29.14 -22.19 13.71
N ASP A 679 -29.81 -21.54 14.67
CA ASP A 679 -30.59 -20.32 14.43
C ASP A 679 -29.71 -19.13 14.04
N PHE A 680 -28.40 -19.15 14.37
CA PHE A 680 -27.46 -18.10 13.96
C PHE A 680 -27.41 -18.03 12.43
N TYR A 681 -27.35 -19.18 11.75
CA TYR A 681 -27.15 -19.27 10.30
C TYR A 681 -28.41 -19.00 9.46
N LYS A 682 -29.52 -18.60 10.09
CA LYS A 682 -30.72 -18.16 9.38
C LYS A 682 -30.46 -16.83 8.68
N GLU A 683 -30.68 -16.79 7.38
CA GLU A 683 -30.59 -15.58 6.59
C GLU A 683 -31.49 -14.47 7.20
N THR A 684 -30.87 -13.34 7.49
CA THR A 684 -31.50 -12.23 8.20
C THR A 684 -31.18 -10.91 7.50
N VAL A 685 -32.21 -10.07 7.32
CA VAL A 685 -32.04 -8.69 6.87
C VAL A 685 -31.40 -7.86 7.99
N ILE A 686 -30.29 -7.21 7.69
CA ILE A 686 -29.55 -6.37 8.64
C ILE A 686 -30.12 -4.94 8.57
N SER A 687 -30.95 -4.58 9.54
CA SER A 687 -31.59 -3.26 9.60
C SER A 687 -30.67 -2.12 10.05
N ARG A 688 -29.48 -2.42 10.58
CA ARG A 688 -28.47 -1.43 11.03
C ARG A 688 -28.02 -0.51 9.90
N VAL A 689 -27.98 -1.01 8.67
CA VAL A 689 -27.55 -0.25 7.48
C VAL A 689 -28.67 -0.29 6.45
N GLN A 690 -29.31 0.87 6.26
CA GLN A 690 -30.36 1.03 5.25
C GLN A 690 -29.73 1.45 3.94
N LYS A 691 -29.86 0.61 2.91
CA LYS A 691 -29.45 0.94 1.55
C LYS A 691 -30.57 1.63 0.82
N ARG A 692 -30.23 2.71 0.12
CA ARG A 692 -31.13 3.40 -0.81
C ARG A 692 -30.30 3.83 -2.00
N TRP A 693 -30.86 3.64 -3.19
CA TRP A 693 -30.31 4.17 -4.42
C TRP A 693 -31.14 5.35 -4.91
N MET A 694 -30.46 6.35 -5.45
CA MET A 694 -31.02 7.45 -6.22
C MET A 694 -30.07 7.71 -7.38
N ASP A 695 -30.56 7.97 -8.59
CA ASP A 695 -29.68 8.08 -9.77
C ASP A 695 -28.64 9.19 -9.67
N LYS A 696 -28.92 10.26 -8.91
CA LYS A 696 -27.92 11.28 -8.59
C LYS A 696 -26.65 10.73 -7.93
N MET A 697 -26.70 9.55 -7.29
CA MET A 697 -25.58 8.87 -6.62
C MET A 697 -24.58 8.20 -7.59
N TYR A 698 -24.82 8.25 -8.90
CA TYR A 698 -23.80 7.95 -9.90
C TYR A 698 -22.60 8.90 -9.77
N LEU A 699 -22.84 10.17 -9.43
CA LEU A 699 -21.83 11.20 -9.25
C LEU A 699 -21.92 11.79 -7.84
N TRP A 700 -20.78 12.09 -7.23
CA TRP A 700 -20.78 12.78 -5.93
C TRP A 700 -21.18 14.25 -6.09
N PRO A 701 -21.84 14.86 -5.09
CA PRO A 701 -22.09 16.29 -5.11
C PRO A 701 -20.76 17.04 -5.07
N ILE A 702 -20.66 18.10 -5.87
CA ILE A 702 -19.59 19.08 -5.75
C ILE A 702 -19.83 19.86 -4.44
N PRO A 703 -18.81 20.05 -3.59
CA PRO A 703 -18.98 20.79 -2.33
C PRO A 703 -19.55 22.19 -2.57
N LYS A 704 -20.54 22.58 -1.76
CA LYS A 704 -21.24 23.87 -1.89
C LYS A 704 -20.29 25.08 -1.94
N ASN A 705 -19.25 25.08 -1.12
CA ASN A 705 -18.26 26.17 -1.12
C ASN A 705 -17.58 26.35 -2.48
N GLU A 706 -17.42 25.29 -3.27
CA GLU A 706 -16.82 25.37 -4.61
C GLU A 706 -17.82 25.89 -5.65
N THR A 707 -19.11 25.50 -5.57
CA THR A 707 -20.18 26.01 -6.46
C THR A 707 -20.56 27.47 -6.17
N ASP A 708 -20.37 27.93 -4.92
CA ASP A 708 -20.54 29.32 -4.51
C ASP A 708 -19.34 30.19 -4.95
N ARG A 709 -18.12 29.64 -4.91
CA ARG A 709 -16.89 30.34 -5.37
C ARG A 709 -16.83 30.51 -6.88
N ASN A 710 -17.22 29.48 -7.63
CA ASN A 710 -17.22 29.52 -9.08
C ASN A 710 -18.66 29.52 -9.60
N VAL A 711 -19.18 30.70 -9.91
CA VAL A 711 -20.57 30.84 -10.36
C VAL A 711 -20.87 30.06 -11.65
N LYS A 712 -19.83 29.74 -12.44
CA LYS A 712 -19.89 28.98 -13.69
C LYS A 712 -19.80 27.46 -13.49
N LEU A 713 -19.42 27.00 -12.29
CA LEU A 713 -19.36 25.57 -11.97
C LEU A 713 -20.78 25.05 -11.74
N GLN A 714 -21.27 24.28 -12.69
CA GLN A 714 -22.56 23.60 -12.57
C GLN A 714 -22.45 22.42 -11.61
N GLN A 715 -23.50 22.20 -10.82
CA GLN A 715 -23.60 21.05 -9.92
C GLN A 715 -23.89 19.78 -10.74
N ASN A 716 -23.49 18.62 -10.20
CA ASN A 716 -23.84 17.32 -10.78
C ASN A 716 -25.37 17.08 -10.76
N PRO A 717 -25.95 16.39 -11.77
CA PRO A 717 -27.39 16.20 -11.89
C PRO A 717 -28.07 15.63 -10.63
N GLY A 718 -29.20 16.23 -10.25
CA GLY A 718 -30.02 15.82 -9.11
C GLY A 718 -29.51 16.27 -7.73
N TRP A 719 -28.36 16.91 -7.64
CA TRP A 719 -27.86 17.56 -6.42
C TRP A 719 -28.21 19.05 -6.39
N GLU A 720 -28.49 19.57 -5.20
CA GLU A 720 -28.75 21.00 -5.01
C GLU A 720 -27.44 21.81 -5.01
N ARG A 721 -27.54 23.07 -5.42
CA ARG A 721 -26.39 23.97 -5.58
C ARG A 721 -25.98 24.67 -4.27
#